data_AF-A0A9D5SJ17-F1
#
_entry.id   AF-A0A9D5SJ17-F1
#
_cell.length_a   1.000
_cell.length_b   1.000
_cell.length_c   1.000
_cell.angle_alpha   90.00
_cell.angle_beta   90.00
_cell.angle_gamma   90.00
#
_symmetry.space_group_name_H-M   'P 1'
#
loop_
_entity.id
_entity.type
_entity.pdbx_description
1 polymer ?
#
loop_
_entity_poly.entity_id
_entity_poly.type
_entity_poly.pdbx_seq_one_letter_code
_entity_poly.pdbx_strand_id
1 'polypeptide(L)'
;METKPNTLIVNNIEVAIEGERNLLEVIRKAGIDLPTFCYHSELSIYGACRLCLVEIVGKGVTAACATAPRPGMVIKTETAQLRNMRKINIELLLANHKRECPSCVRSNSCNLQDIARRLGVNEIRYKQTETTLPIDDSSVSLVRDPNKCVLCGDCVRVCSELQSVGAIDFAFRGTKARVAPAFDKNLNEVECVNCGQCAAVCPTGAIVPKPDYDNVWADLNNPEKVVVAQIAPAVRVALGEYFNCPTGTNVEGQMISALRMMGFDYVYDTCFSADMTIFEEATELLDRIQNGGKLPMFTSCCPAWVKFAETYYPEMLPNLSSTRSPQQIFGAVARQTLPAKLGIKPENLVIVSIMPCVAKKFEAKLDKFKREGRPDVDHVVTTVGLAQMIKSMGINMMNLEPDSFDMPLGFSTGGGVIFGATGGVMEAALRYAVEKLEGKPLAKVDFKEVRGMDYLREATYNVAGKEVKIAVVHTLAAARKLIEKIKAGEVDYQFVEVMSCPGGCVAGGGQPINTTPGFRQQRAAGLYSADKSRRLQKSQDNFMVEKCYQENFGGHPGSHEAHEALHTRYQNRCQIFDARQNVLSGSAEKKLPICVTICTQQKDCNGQKLLSELVGFVKANGVAEMVDIDAAFSSRPQVEGTIGVTIGDLVLDMEDCSVETLGKSILDGIKAL
;
A
#
# COMPACT_ATOMS: atom_id res chain seq x y z
N MET A 1 38.60 18.76 34.19
CA MET A 1 37.31 18.09 34.43
C MET A 1 37.30 16.86 33.55
N GLU A 2 37.53 15.67 34.12
CA GLU A 2 37.30 14.41 33.39
C GLU A 2 35.81 14.32 33.07
N THR A 3 35.48 14.35 31.78
CA THR A 3 34.13 14.07 31.29
C THR A 3 33.79 12.64 31.70
N LYS A 4 32.86 12.48 32.64
CA LYS A 4 32.33 11.16 33.01
C LYS A 4 31.95 10.40 31.74
N PRO A 5 32.30 9.11 31.61
CA PRO A 5 31.98 8.34 30.42
C PRO A 5 30.46 8.34 30.19
N ASN A 6 30.05 8.61 28.94
CA ASN A 6 28.65 8.65 28.52
C ASN A 6 28.11 7.22 28.35
N THR A 7 28.19 6.42 29.40
CA THR A 7 27.92 4.98 29.38
C THR A 7 26.89 4.59 30.44
N LEU A 8 26.21 3.47 30.20
CA LEU A 8 25.34 2.81 31.17
C LEU A 8 25.65 1.32 31.23
N ILE A 9 25.18 0.63 32.27
CA ILE A 9 25.43 -0.81 32.47
C ILE A 9 24.15 -1.58 32.14
N VAL A 10 24.22 -2.53 31.22
CA VAL A 10 23.14 -3.50 30.92
C VAL A 10 23.63 -4.90 31.28
N ASN A 11 23.00 -5.55 32.27
CA ASN A 11 23.38 -6.89 32.73
C ASN A 11 24.90 -7.08 32.96
N ASN A 12 25.52 -6.12 33.64
CA ASN A 12 26.96 -6.07 33.93
C ASN A 12 27.87 -5.78 32.72
N ILE A 13 27.30 -5.44 31.56
CA ILE A 13 28.04 -4.99 30.38
C ILE A 13 27.94 -3.47 30.28
N GLU A 14 29.07 -2.79 30.16
CA GLU A 14 29.10 -1.35 29.88
C GLU A 14 28.78 -1.08 28.41
N VAL A 15 27.85 -0.16 28.17
CA VAL A 15 27.35 0.19 26.84
C VAL A 15 27.38 1.70 26.69
N ALA A 16 28.00 2.17 25.60
CA ALA A 16 28.04 3.59 25.25
C ALA A 16 26.66 4.10 24.84
N ILE A 17 26.36 5.37 25.14
CA ILE A 17 25.17 6.08 24.65
C ILE A 17 25.62 6.94 23.46
N GLU A 18 25.09 6.66 22.28
CA GLU A 18 25.51 7.21 20.99
C GLU A 18 24.35 7.89 20.24
N GLY A 19 23.35 8.37 20.99
CA GLY A 19 22.20 9.09 20.45
C GLY A 19 20.94 8.24 20.27
N GLU A 20 20.88 7.06 20.89
CA GLU A 20 19.68 6.24 20.90
C GLU A 20 18.48 6.97 21.51
N ARG A 21 17.31 6.72 20.94
CA ARG A 21 16.06 7.39 21.32
C ARG A 21 15.59 6.99 22.72
N ASN A 22 15.86 5.75 23.13
CA ASN A 22 15.38 5.18 24.38
C ASN A 22 16.26 3.99 24.82
N LEU A 23 16.04 3.50 26.05
CA LEU A 23 16.78 2.39 26.63
C LEU A 23 16.65 1.09 25.83
N LEU A 24 15.53 0.85 25.16
CA LEU A 24 15.34 -0.39 24.39
C LEU A 24 16.36 -0.49 23.23
N GLU A 25 16.67 0.61 22.57
CA GLU A 25 17.68 0.66 21.50
C GLU A 25 19.09 0.39 22.04
N VAL A 26 19.45 0.99 23.18
CA VAL A 26 20.75 0.74 23.84
C VAL A 26 20.87 -0.73 24.28
N ILE A 27 19.79 -1.32 24.81
CA ILE A 27 19.76 -2.73 25.21
C ILE A 27 19.92 -3.66 24.01
N ARG A 28 19.29 -3.33 22.87
CA ARG A 28 19.48 -4.08 21.62
C ARG A 28 20.91 -3.99 21.10
N LYS A 29 21.56 -2.82 21.24
CA LYS A 29 22.98 -2.65 20.92
C LYS A 29 23.89 -3.55 21.77
N ALA A 30 23.49 -3.85 23.02
CA ALA A 30 24.16 -4.80 23.89
C ALA A 30 23.92 -6.29 23.50
N GLY A 31 23.27 -6.56 22.37
CA GLY A 31 22.95 -7.91 21.90
C GLY A 31 21.74 -8.55 22.59
N ILE A 32 20.94 -7.76 23.32
CA ILE A 32 19.77 -8.27 24.04
C ILE A 32 18.50 -7.82 23.33
N ASP A 33 17.79 -8.76 22.72
CA ASP A 33 16.47 -8.49 22.17
C ASP A 33 15.38 -8.62 23.25
N LEU A 34 14.73 -7.52 23.60
CA LEU A 34 13.57 -7.53 24.49
C LEU A 34 12.27 -7.68 23.70
N PRO A 35 11.30 -8.49 24.18
CA PRO A 35 10.03 -8.67 23.49
C PRO A 35 9.24 -7.36 23.44
N THR A 36 8.66 -7.07 22.27
CA THR A 36 7.79 -5.90 22.06
C THR A 36 6.69 -6.22 21.05
N PHE A 37 5.48 -5.73 21.30
CA PHE A 37 4.43 -5.65 20.27
C PHE A 37 4.20 -4.23 19.77
N CYS A 38 4.28 -3.24 20.65
CA CYS A 38 3.87 -1.87 20.35
C CYS A 38 5.06 -0.93 20.08
N TYR A 39 6.24 -1.48 19.80
CA TYR A 39 7.43 -0.70 19.50
C TYR A 39 7.84 -0.96 18.07
N HIS A 40 7.85 0.10 17.28
CA HIS A 40 8.31 0.11 15.90
C HIS A 40 9.23 1.33 15.76
N SER A 41 10.43 1.15 15.21
CA SER A 41 11.49 2.18 15.19
C SER A 41 11.07 3.46 14.46
N GLU A 42 10.24 3.33 13.42
CA GLU A 42 9.77 4.46 12.60
C GLU A 42 8.50 5.14 13.10
N LEU A 43 7.92 4.69 14.22
CA LEU A 43 6.68 5.25 14.76
C LEU A 43 6.94 6.02 16.06
N SER A 44 5.97 6.83 16.47
CA SER A 44 5.94 7.44 17.80
C SER A 44 6.08 6.38 18.92
N ILE A 45 6.50 6.77 20.13
CA ILE A 45 6.56 5.83 21.25
C ILE A 45 5.15 5.66 21.84
N TYR A 46 4.65 4.43 21.90
CA TYR A 46 3.35 4.13 22.53
C TYR A 46 3.48 3.56 23.94
N GLY A 47 4.36 2.57 24.15
CA GLY A 47 4.68 2.06 25.49
C GLY A 47 3.56 1.27 26.21
N ALA A 48 2.52 0.83 25.50
CA ALA A 48 1.35 0.18 26.11
C ALA A 48 1.53 -1.31 26.42
N CYS A 49 2.27 -2.09 25.62
CA CYS A 49 2.30 -3.56 25.76
C CYS A 49 3.05 -4.08 27.00
N ARG A 50 3.90 -3.24 27.63
CA ARG A 50 4.70 -3.57 28.83
C ARG A 50 5.49 -4.89 28.74
N LEU A 51 5.98 -5.26 27.56
CA LEU A 51 6.88 -6.40 27.39
C LEU A 51 8.36 -6.03 27.52
N CYS A 52 8.74 -4.82 27.11
CA CYS A 52 10.11 -4.28 27.26
C CYS A 52 10.41 -3.74 28.66
N LEU A 53 9.79 -4.32 29.71
CA LEU A 53 10.04 -3.89 31.09
C LEU A 53 11.48 -4.24 31.50
N VAL A 54 12.13 -3.34 32.20
CA VAL A 54 13.47 -3.50 32.78
C VAL A 54 13.48 -2.96 34.20
N GLU A 55 14.39 -3.46 35.04
CA GLU A 55 14.64 -2.92 36.38
C GLU A 55 15.84 -1.99 36.31
N ILE A 56 15.65 -0.74 36.70
CA ILE A 56 16.73 0.22 36.87
C ILE A 56 17.07 0.27 38.36
N VAL A 57 18.31 -0.05 38.72
CA VAL A 57 18.77 -0.05 40.12
C VAL A 57 18.56 1.34 40.72
N GLY A 58 17.91 1.40 41.89
CA GLY A 58 17.55 2.66 42.57
C GLY A 58 16.29 3.36 42.05
N LYS A 59 15.66 2.87 40.96
CA LYS A 59 14.41 3.44 40.40
C LYS A 59 13.26 2.43 40.31
N GLY A 60 13.56 1.13 40.17
CA GLY A 60 12.57 0.07 40.05
C GLY A 60 12.21 -0.27 38.60
N VAL A 61 11.06 -0.94 38.41
CA VAL A 61 10.63 -1.46 37.09
C VAL A 61 10.07 -0.34 36.21
N THR A 62 10.55 -0.26 34.97
CA THR A 62 10.09 0.72 33.98
C THR A 62 10.05 0.13 32.56
N ALA A 63 9.39 0.81 31.63
CA ALA A 63 9.38 0.43 30.22
C ALA A 63 10.62 1.01 29.51
N ALA A 64 11.45 0.15 28.93
CA ALA A 64 12.66 0.56 28.24
C ALA A 64 12.37 1.44 27.01
N CYS A 65 11.30 1.15 26.27
CA CYS A 65 10.97 1.89 25.05
C CYS A 65 10.54 3.34 25.26
N ALA A 66 10.15 3.71 26.48
CA ALA A 66 9.68 5.06 26.84
C ALA A 66 10.62 5.78 27.80
N THR A 67 11.76 5.18 28.13
CA THR A 67 12.74 5.75 29.06
C THR A 67 13.96 6.21 28.28
N ALA A 68 14.34 7.48 28.41
CA ALA A 68 15.57 8.01 27.81
C ALA A 68 16.82 7.42 28.49
N PRO A 69 17.87 7.06 27.72
CA PRO A 69 19.14 6.61 28.28
C PRO A 69 19.82 7.75 29.04
N ARG A 70 20.42 7.44 30.19
CA ARG A 70 21.23 8.39 30.97
C ARG A 70 22.51 7.73 31.45
N PRO A 71 23.64 8.47 31.49
CA PRO A 71 24.89 7.96 32.03
C PRO A 71 24.74 7.45 33.47
N GLY A 72 25.43 6.36 33.78
CA GLY A 72 25.45 5.75 35.11
C GLY A 72 24.20 4.94 35.47
N MET A 73 23.22 4.78 34.58
CA MET A 73 22.13 3.84 34.81
C MET A 73 22.65 2.40 34.88
N VAL A 74 22.11 1.61 35.81
CA VAL A 74 22.37 0.17 35.90
C VAL A 74 21.07 -0.56 35.66
N ILE A 75 21.02 -1.34 34.59
CA ILE A 75 19.82 -1.95 34.02
C ILE A 75 19.92 -3.47 34.13
N LYS A 76 18.91 -4.08 34.74
CA LYS A 76 18.69 -5.52 34.71
C LYS A 76 17.52 -5.81 33.79
N THR A 77 17.74 -6.63 32.78
CA THR A 77 16.70 -6.97 31.79
C THR A 77 15.91 -8.21 32.17
N GLU A 78 16.41 -9.00 33.12
CA GLU A 78 15.84 -10.29 33.50
C GLU A 78 15.90 -10.50 35.02
N THR A 79 14.77 -10.30 35.70
CA THR A 79 14.60 -10.60 37.13
C THR A 79 13.35 -11.46 37.34
N ALA A 80 13.20 -12.08 38.51
CA ALA A 80 12.01 -12.89 38.81
C ALA A 80 10.70 -12.08 38.66
N GLN A 81 10.71 -10.82 39.12
CA GLN A 81 9.58 -9.90 38.96
C GLN A 81 9.28 -9.61 37.49
N LEU A 82 10.30 -9.26 36.69
CA LEU A 82 10.12 -8.96 35.27
C LEU A 82 9.57 -10.16 34.47
N ARG A 83 10.08 -11.37 34.74
CA ARG A 83 9.60 -12.61 34.14
C ARG A 83 8.12 -12.84 34.42
N ASN A 84 7.72 -12.73 35.69
CA ASN A 84 6.34 -12.92 36.10
C ASN A 84 5.40 -11.89 35.45
N MET A 85 5.80 -10.61 35.41
CA MET A 85 5.01 -9.55 34.76
C MET A 85 4.82 -9.80 33.27
N ARG A 86 5.89 -10.12 32.53
CA ARG A 86 5.79 -10.41 31.09
C ARG A 86 4.91 -11.63 30.82
N LYS A 87 5.06 -12.69 31.61
CA LYS A 87 4.26 -13.91 31.49
C LYS A 87 2.78 -13.64 31.73
N ILE A 88 2.43 -12.90 32.79
CA ILE A 88 1.05 -12.46 33.06
C ILE A 88 0.48 -11.64 31.90
N ASN A 89 1.24 -10.67 31.37
CA ASN A 89 0.78 -9.84 30.26
C ASN A 89 0.43 -10.68 29.02
N ILE A 90 1.26 -11.67 28.68
CA ILE A 90 0.97 -12.58 27.57
C ILE A 90 -0.25 -13.46 27.86
N GLU A 91 -0.38 -14.01 29.05
CA GLU A 91 -1.55 -14.82 29.42
C GLU A 91 -2.86 -14.02 29.31
N LEU A 92 -2.85 -12.75 29.74
CA LEU A 92 -4.00 -11.85 29.60
C LEU A 92 -4.34 -11.55 28.13
N LEU A 93 -3.33 -11.31 27.30
CA LEU A 93 -3.53 -11.13 25.85
C LEU A 93 -4.13 -12.41 25.23
N LEU A 94 -3.60 -13.58 25.58
CA LEU A 94 -4.08 -14.87 25.08
C LEU A 94 -5.50 -15.21 25.57
N ALA A 95 -5.87 -14.75 26.76
CA ALA A 95 -7.24 -14.90 27.28
C ALA A 95 -8.26 -14.08 26.46
N ASN A 96 -7.86 -12.97 25.85
CA ASN A 96 -8.72 -12.15 25.00
C ASN A 96 -8.44 -12.36 23.49
N HIS A 97 -7.78 -13.45 23.11
CA HIS A 97 -7.36 -13.73 21.73
C HIS A 97 -7.96 -15.05 21.24
N LYS A 98 -8.43 -15.08 19.99
CA LYS A 98 -8.89 -16.31 19.34
C LYS A 98 -7.70 -17.19 18.96
N ARG A 99 -7.45 -18.25 19.75
CA ARG A 99 -6.26 -19.13 19.69
C ARG A 99 -6.33 -20.24 18.63
N GLU A 100 -6.83 -19.95 17.44
CA GLU A 100 -6.90 -20.90 16.32
C GLU A 100 -5.59 -20.92 15.51
N CYS A 101 -4.47 -21.21 16.17
CA CYS A 101 -3.15 -21.17 15.54
C CYS A 101 -3.02 -22.09 14.30
N PRO A 102 -3.57 -23.32 14.27
CA PRO A 102 -3.41 -24.22 13.11
C PRO A 102 -4.03 -23.68 11.81
N SER A 103 -5.15 -22.95 11.89
CA SER A 103 -5.83 -22.38 10.72
C SER A 103 -5.43 -20.92 10.45
N CYS A 104 -4.63 -20.30 11.32
CA CYS A 104 -4.26 -18.91 11.17
C CYS A 104 -3.14 -18.73 10.13
N VAL A 105 -3.39 -17.92 9.10
CA VAL A 105 -2.41 -17.58 8.05
C VAL A 105 -1.10 -16.95 8.59
N ARG A 106 -1.14 -16.38 9.81
CA ARG A 106 0.01 -15.77 10.47
C ARG A 106 0.81 -16.72 11.36
N SER A 107 0.36 -17.97 11.55
CA SER A 107 0.90 -18.90 12.56
C SER A 107 2.43 -19.02 12.51
N ASN A 108 3.00 -19.24 11.32
CA ASN A 108 4.45 -19.41 11.12
C ASN A 108 5.29 -18.12 11.31
N SER A 109 4.65 -16.97 11.54
CA SER A 109 5.30 -15.66 11.66
C SER A 109 4.62 -14.81 12.76
N CYS A 110 3.97 -15.46 13.73
CA CYS A 110 3.15 -14.78 14.73
C CYS A 110 4.00 -14.42 15.94
N ASN A 111 4.30 -13.13 16.11
CA ASN A 111 5.09 -12.65 17.25
C ASN A 111 4.44 -13.00 18.60
N LEU A 112 3.10 -13.04 18.68
CA LEU A 112 2.40 -13.43 19.91
C LEU A 112 2.71 -14.89 20.29
N GLN A 113 2.71 -15.77 19.29
CA GLN A 113 3.03 -17.18 19.49
C GLN A 113 4.50 -17.35 19.90
N ASP A 114 5.41 -16.66 19.20
CA ASP A 114 6.85 -16.75 19.47
C ASP A 114 7.21 -16.21 20.86
N ILE A 115 6.66 -15.06 21.24
CA ILE A 115 6.90 -14.48 22.57
C ILE A 115 6.28 -15.34 23.67
N ALA A 116 5.09 -15.91 23.46
CA ALA A 116 4.47 -16.82 24.42
C ALA A 116 5.33 -18.06 24.68
N ARG A 117 5.87 -18.68 23.62
CA ARG A 117 6.81 -19.81 23.73
C ARG A 117 8.09 -19.39 24.44
N ARG A 118 8.70 -18.26 24.03
CA ARG A 118 9.93 -17.72 24.62
C ARG A 118 9.81 -17.47 26.13
N LEU A 119 8.64 -17.08 26.60
CA LEU A 119 8.37 -16.81 28.02
C LEU A 119 7.86 -18.03 28.80
N GLY A 120 7.76 -19.21 28.18
CA GLY A 120 7.30 -20.44 28.83
C GLY A 120 5.83 -20.38 29.29
N VAL A 121 4.96 -19.78 28.46
CA VAL A 121 3.51 -19.81 28.68
C VAL A 121 2.96 -21.14 28.17
N ASN A 122 2.82 -22.11 29.09
CA ASN A 122 2.29 -23.44 28.78
C ASN A 122 0.78 -23.54 29.09
N GLU A 123 0.30 -22.73 30.04
CA GLU A 123 -1.09 -22.67 30.47
C GLU A 123 -1.50 -21.21 30.64
N ILE A 124 -2.78 -20.93 30.38
CA ILE A 124 -3.38 -19.60 30.54
C ILE A 124 -4.29 -19.66 31.75
N ARG A 125 -3.91 -18.94 32.83
CA ARG A 125 -4.64 -18.99 34.12
C ARG A 125 -5.93 -18.17 34.13
N TYR A 126 -6.17 -17.38 33.09
CA TYR A 126 -7.30 -16.46 33.00
C TYR A 126 -8.39 -17.02 32.08
N LYS A 127 -9.65 -16.81 32.46
CA LYS A 127 -10.81 -17.23 31.64
C LYS A 127 -10.89 -16.40 30.36
N GLN A 128 -11.29 -17.04 29.28
CA GLN A 128 -11.53 -16.38 28.01
C GLN A 128 -12.81 -15.54 28.08
N THR A 129 -12.74 -14.30 27.61
CA THR A 129 -13.88 -13.39 27.50
C THR A 129 -14.53 -13.60 26.13
N GLU A 130 -15.53 -14.50 26.05
CA GLU A 130 -16.09 -15.04 24.79
C GLU A 130 -16.93 -14.08 23.92
N THR A 131 -16.67 -12.77 23.93
CA THR A 131 -17.36 -11.88 22.99
C THR A 131 -16.64 -11.86 21.66
N THR A 132 -17.08 -12.73 20.74
CA THR A 132 -16.58 -12.73 19.36
C THR A 132 -17.17 -11.55 18.60
N LEU A 133 -16.31 -10.75 17.97
CA LEU A 133 -16.68 -9.66 17.09
C LEU A 133 -16.74 -10.14 15.63
N PRO A 134 -17.60 -9.55 14.78
CA PRO A 134 -17.63 -9.82 13.36
C PRO A 134 -16.25 -9.60 12.70
N ILE A 135 -15.92 -10.47 11.75
CA ILE A 135 -14.76 -10.31 10.88
C ILE A 135 -15.17 -9.33 9.77
N ASP A 136 -14.31 -8.36 9.49
CA ASP A 136 -14.47 -7.44 8.38
C ASP A 136 -13.65 -7.95 7.20
N ASP A 137 -14.34 -8.55 6.24
CA ASP A 137 -13.81 -9.06 4.97
C ASP A 137 -14.29 -8.25 3.76
N SER A 138 -14.89 -7.08 4.00
CA SER A 138 -15.49 -6.18 3.01
C SER A 138 -14.47 -5.65 1.99
N SER A 139 -13.22 -5.43 2.43
CA SER A 139 -12.16 -4.91 1.58
C SER A 139 -11.70 -5.95 0.58
N VAL A 140 -11.52 -5.55 -0.67
CA VAL A 140 -10.92 -6.41 -1.70
C VAL A 140 -9.43 -6.71 -1.44
N SER A 141 -8.78 -5.93 -0.57
CA SER A 141 -7.33 -5.98 -0.33
C SER A 141 -6.95 -6.63 1.00
N LEU A 142 -7.79 -6.51 2.03
CA LEU A 142 -7.45 -6.85 3.41
C LEU A 142 -8.60 -7.59 4.10
N VAL A 143 -8.27 -8.43 5.08
CA VAL A 143 -9.22 -9.00 6.03
C VAL A 143 -8.81 -8.57 7.44
N ARG A 144 -9.78 -8.13 8.23
CA ARG A 144 -9.60 -7.68 9.60
C ARG A 144 -10.39 -8.56 10.56
N ASP A 145 -9.68 -9.25 11.44
CA ASP A 145 -10.22 -10.08 12.50
C ASP A 145 -9.92 -9.44 13.87
N PRO A 146 -10.88 -8.69 14.45
CA PRO A 146 -10.68 -8.04 15.75
C PRO A 146 -10.36 -9.02 16.87
N ASN A 147 -10.78 -10.28 16.74
CA ASN A 147 -10.61 -11.33 17.75
C ASN A 147 -9.15 -11.82 17.86
N LYS A 148 -8.29 -11.43 16.90
CA LYS A 148 -6.85 -11.70 16.92
C LYS A 148 -6.02 -10.47 17.29
N CYS A 149 -6.66 -9.34 17.62
CA CYS A 149 -5.96 -8.10 17.94
C CYS A 149 -5.36 -8.14 19.36
N VAL A 150 -4.13 -7.63 19.51
CA VAL A 150 -3.45 -7.46 20.81
C VAL A 150 -3.35 -5.98 21.22
N LEU A 151 -4.09 -5.10 20.54
CA LEU A 151 -4.14 -3.65 20.80
C LEU A 151 -2.75 -2.98 20.85
N CYS A 152 -1.80 -3.45 20.01
CA CYS A 152 -0.45 -2.89 20.00
C CYS A 152 -0.39 -1.48 19.40
N GLY A 153 -1.39 -1.07 18.61
CA GLY A 153 -1.48 0.27 18.03
C GLY A 153 -0.53 0.54 16.85
N ASP A 154 0.26 -0.44 16.39
CA ASP A 154 1.17 -0.25 15.24
C ASP A 154 0.39 0.05 13.96
N CYS A 155 -0.72 -0.67 13.74
CA CYS A 155 -1.59 -0.46 12.57
C CYS A 155 -2.26 0.92 12.55
N VAL A 156 -2.65 1.45 13.71
CA VAL A 156 -3.24 2.79 13.86
C VAL A 156 -2.19 3.85 13.58
N ARG A 157 -1.01 3.74 14.21
CA ARG A 157 0.08 4.70 14.06
C ARG A 157 0.68 4.70 12.66
N VAL A 158 0.87 3.53 12.02
CA VAL A 158 1.37 3.52 10.63
C VAL A 158 0.38 4.16 9.66
N CYS A 159 -0.93 3.98 9.89
CA CYS A 159 -1.98 4.55 9.05
C CYS A 159 -2.13 6.07 9.23
N SER A 160 -1.94 6.58 10.45
CA SER A 160 -2.00 8.01 10.75
C SER A 160 -0.67 8.73 10.50
N GLU A 161 0.43 8.24 11.05
CA GLU A 161 1.73 8.93 11.04
C GLU A 161 2.47 8.80 9.70
N LEU A 162 2.53 7.61 9.11
CA LEU A 162 3.25 7.40 7.84
C LEU A 162 2.35 7.56 6.61
N GLN A 163 1.07 7.17 6.71
CA GLN A 163 0.16 7.28 5.57
C GLN A 163 -0.68 8.57 5.59
N SER A 164 -0.80 9.28 6.73
CA SER A 164 -1.68 10.46 6.85
C SER A 164 -3.13 10.22 6.41
N VAL A 165 -3.60 8.97 6.53
CA VAL A 165 -4.97 8.56 6.21
C VAL A 165 -5.80 8.44 7.48
N GLY A 166 -5.30 7.70 8.48
CA GLY A 166 -6.02 7.51 9.74
C GLY A 166 -7.33 6.73 9.61
N ALA A 167 -7.43 5.80 8.65
CA ALA A 167 -8.65 5.03 8.39
C ALA A 167 -9.08 4.09 9.54
N ILE A 168 -8.20 3.84 10.52
CA ILE A 168 -8.47 3.02 11.70
C ILE A 168 -7.87 3.69 12.93
N ASP A 169 -8.58 3.65 14.06
CA ASP A 169 -8.12 4.17 15.35
C ASP A 169 -8.65 3.31 16.52
N PHE A 170 -8.23 3.63 17.74
CA PHE A 170 -8.79 3.06 18.96
C PHE A 170 -10.18 3.66 19.25
N ALA A 171 -11.16 2.77 19.33
CA ALA A 171 -12.52 3.09 19.78
C ALA A 171 -12.79 2.47 21.15
N PHE A 172 -13.73 3.08 21.88
CA PHE A 172 -14.20 2.65 23.20
C PHE A 172 -13.11 2.65 24.29
N ARG A 173 -13.42 2.06 25.46
CA ARG A 173 -12.54 2.03 26.64
C ARG A 173 -12.71 0.72 27.42
N GLY A 174 -11.73 0.42 28.27
CA GLY A 174 -11.75 -0.78 29.13
C GLY A 174 -11.81 -2.07 28.31
N THR A 175 -12.65 -3.00 28.71
CA THR A 175 -12.83 -4.30 28.02
C THR A 175 -13.46 -4.19 26.63
N LYS A 176 -14.05 -3.03 26.29
CA LYS A 176 -14.63 -2.77 24.96
C LYS A 176 -13.62 -2.14 23.99
N ALA A 177 -12.43 -1.78 24.45
CA ALA A 177 -11.43 -1.12 23.62
C ALA A 177 -11.07 -1.98 22.41
N ARG A 178 -11.16 -1.41 21.21
CA ARG A 178 -10.82 -2.08 19.96
C ARG A 178 -10.23 -1.11 18.96
N VAL A 179 -9.44 -1.63 18.02
CA VAL A 179 -9.12 -0.89 16.80
C VAL A 179 -10.34 -1.01 15.88
N ALA A 180 -10.84 0.10 15.35
CA ALA A 180 -11.99 0.14 14.45
C ALA A 180 -11.86 1.29 13.43
N PRO A 181 -12.45 1.15 12.23
CA PRO A 181 -12.72 2.30 11.37
C PRO A 181 -13.70 3.29 12.01
N ALA A 182 -13.80 4.48 11.42
CA ALA A 182 -14.74 5.51 11.88
C ALA A 182 -16.18 4.97 11.93
N PHE A 183 -16.90 5.32 13.00
CA PHE A 183 -18.29 4.92 13.23
C PHE A 183 -18.56 3.41 13.19
N ASP A 184 -17.54 2.58 13.50
CA ASP A 184 -17.61 1.12 13.44
C ASP A 184 -18.01 0.55 12.06
N LYS A 185 -17.77 1.32 11.01
CA LYS A 185 -17.96 0.90 9.62
C LYS A 185 -16.94 -0.15 9.20
N ASN A 186 -17.18 -0.80 8.06
CA ASN A 186 -16.20 -1.70 7.48
C ASN A 186 -15.10 -0.94 6.74
N LEU A 187 -13.99 -1.61 6.45
CA LEU A 187 -12.81 -0.96 5.86
C LEU A 187 -13.03 -0.46 4.42
N ASN A 188 -13.97 -1.03 3.66
CA ASN A 188 -14.33 -0.54 2.33
C ASN A 188 -15.19 0.74 2.37
N GLU A 189 -15.81 1.04 3.50
CA GLU A 189 -16.75 2.16 3.70
C GLU A 189 -16.06 3.45 4.21
N VAL A 190 -14.75 3.41 4.42
CA VAL A 190 -13.93 4.52 4.95
C VAL A 190 -12.79 4.88 3.98
N GLU A 191 -12.00 5.91 4.30
CA GLU A 191 -10.94 6.49 3.47
C GLU A 191 -9.70 5.60 3.31
N CYS A 192 -9.80 4.31 3.60
CA CYS A 192 -8.72 3.36 3.43
C CYS A 192 -8.26 3.33 1.97
N VAL A 193 -7.00 3.72 1.75
CA VAL A 193 -6.35 3.71 0.42
C VAL A 193 -5.81 2.33 0.01
N ASN A 194 -6.15 1.29 0.76
CA ASN A 194 -5.77 -0.11 0.52
C ASN A 194 -4.26 -0.40 0.47
N CYS A 195 -3.38 0.48 1.01
CA CYS A 195 -1.92 0.29 0.91
C CYS A 195 -1.37 -0.93 1.68
N GLY A 196 -2.12 -1.43 2.68
CA GLY A 196 -1.78 -2.63 3.45
C GLY A 196 -0.66 -2.47 4.47
N GLN A 197 -0.17 -1.25 4.72
CA GLN A 197 0.88 -1.02 5.72
C GLN A 197 0.44 -1.44 7.14
N CYS A 198 -0.86 -1.32 7.46
CA CYS A 198 -1.43 -1.86 8.69
C CYS A 198 -1.28 -3.39 8.83
N ALA A 199 -1.36 -4.13 7.73
CA ALA A 199 -1.15 -5.58 7.70
C ALA A 199 0.34 -5.95 7.78
N ALA A 200 1.22 -5.11 7.22
CA ALA A 200 2.67 -5.31 7.23
C ALA A 200 3.28 -5.16 8.65
N VAL A 201 2.69 -4.31 9.49
CA VAL A 201 3.14 -4.11 10.88
C VAL A 201 2.35 -4.90 11.91
N CYS A 202 1.31 -5.65 11.50
CA CYS A 202 0.48 -6.40 12.44
C CYS A 202 1.26 -7.60 13.00
N PRO A 203 1.48 -7.71 14.33
CA PRO A 203 2.26 -8.80 14.92
C PRO A 203 1.49 -10.13 15.03
N THR A 204 0.20 -10.14 14.64
CA THR A 204 -0.72 -11.28 14.77
C THR A 204 -1.57 -11.43 13.50
N GLY A 205 -2.55 -12.34 13.53
CA GLY A 205 -3.56 -12.52 12.47
C GLY A 205 -4.69 -11.49 12.44
N ALA A 206 -4.56 -10.32 13.08
CA ALA A 206 -5.65 -9.36 13.19
C ALA A 206 -5.92 -8.58 11.90
N ILE A 207 -4.89 -8.27 11.12
CA ILE A 207 -5.02 -7.65 9.80
C ILE A 207 -4.07 -8.38 8.84
N VAL A 208 -4.62 -8.95 7.78
CA VAL A 208 -3.87 -9.74 6.80
C VAL A 208 -4.28 -9.38 5.37
N PRO A 209 -3.39 -9.56 4.39
CA PRO A 209 -3.78 -9.55 2.98
C PRO A 209 -4.96 -10.49 2.74
N LYS A 210 -5.95 -10.05 1.95
CA LYS A 210 -7.06 -10.92 1.55
C LYS A 210 -6.54 -12.05 0.66
N PRO A 211 -6.74 -13.32 1.03
CA PRO A 211 -6.35 -14.45 0.20
C PRO A 211 -7.17 -14.43 -1.10
N ASP A 212 -6.55 -14.88 -2.18
CA ASP A 212 -7.17 -14.95 -3.52
C ASP A 212 -6.62 -16.15 -4.31
N TYR A 213 -5.87 -17.02 -3.63
CA TYR A 213 -5.24 -18.19 -4.24
C TYR A 213 -6.25 -19.29 -4.55
N ASP A 214 -7.41 -19.35 -3.89
CA ASP A 214 -8.42 -20.38 -4.15
C ASP A 214 -9.05 -20.22 -5.55
N ASN A 215 -9.31 -18.98 -5.97
CA ASN A 215 -9.78 -18.69 -7.33
C ASN A 215 -8.71 -19.06 -8.36
N VAL A 216 -7.43 -18.78 -8.06
CA VAL A 216 -6.32 -19.15 -8.94
C VAL A 216 -6.19 -20.67 -9.03
N TRP A 217 -6.33 -21.42 -7.93
CA TRP A 217 -6.36 -22.88 -7.97
C TRP A 217 -7.53 -23.41 -8.79
N ALA A 218 -8.71 -22.79 -8.71
CA ALA A 218 -9.85 -23.19 -9.52
C ALA A 218 -9.56 -23.03 -11.03
N ASP A 219 -8.93 -21.92 -11.43
CA ASP A 219 -8.56 -21.69 -12.83
C ASP A 219 -7.40 -22.59 -13.29
N LEU A 220 -6.38 -22.82 -12.46
CA LEU A 220 -5.27 -23.74 -12.77
C LEU A 220 -5.73 -25.19 -12.96
N ASN A 221 -6.81 -25.59 -12.28
CA ASN A 221 -7.41 -26.92 -12.42
C ASN A 221 -8.45 -27.00 -13.54
N ASN A 222 -8.70 -25.90 -14.26
CA ASN A 222 -9.65 -25.87 -15.36
C ASN A 222 -8.95 -26.10 -16.71
N PRO A 223 -9.16 -27.26 -17.37
CA PRO A 223 -8.45 -27.59 -18.62
C PRO A 223 -8.87 -26.73 -19.82
N GLU A 224 -9.96 -25.95 -19.72
CA GLU A 224 -10.37 -25.02 -20.78
C GLU A 224 -9.67 -23.66 -20.68
N LYS A 225 -9.05 -23.37 -19.53
CA LYS A 225 -8.38 -22.09 -19.29
C LYS A 225 -6.91 -22.19 -19.62
N VAL A 226 -6.35 -21.09 -20.10
CA VAL A 226 -4.91 -20.85 -20.19
C VAL A 226 -4.56 -19.79 -19.16
N VAL A 227 -3.85 -20.19 -18.12
CA VAL A 227 -3.53 -19.35 -16.96
C VAL A 227 -2.11 -18.85 -17.09
N VAL A 228 -1.98 -17.53 -17.23
CA VAL A 228 -0.68 -16.85 -17.36
C VAL A 228 -0.37 -16.05 -16.10
N ALA A 229 0.89 -16.11 -15.66
CA ALA A 229 1.38 -15.31 -14.55
C ALA A 229 2.18 -14.11 -15.05
N GLN A 230 2.00 -12.94 -14.42
CA GLN A 230 2.94 -11.82 -14.50
C GLN A 230 3.55 -11.55 -13.12
N ILE A 231 4.86 -11.32 -13.05
CA ILE A 231 5.56 -11.15 -11.77
C ILE A 231 6.14 -9.76 -11.61
N ALA A 232 5.76 -9.07 -10.53
CA ALA A 232 6.33 -7.77 -10.21
C ALA A 232 7.81 -7.84 -9.78
N PRO A 233 8.60 -6.78 -10.04
CA PRO A 233 10.03 -6.78 -9.76
C PRO A 233 10.36 -7.14 -8.30
N ALA A 234 9.67 -6.55 -7.32
CA ALA A 234 10.00 -6.73 -5.90
C ALA A 234 9.67 -8.11 -5.31
N VAL A 235 8.95 -8.98 -6.04
CA VAL A 235 8.64 -10.34 -5.58
C VAL A 235 9.91 -11.17 -5.54
N ARG A 236 10.77 -11.05 -6.56
CA ARG A 236 11.97 -11.88 -6.73
C ARG A 236 13.03 -11.68 -5.64
N VAL A 237 13.01 -10.56 -4.92
CA VAL A 237 13.97 -10.23 -3.84
C VAL A 237 13.43 -10.46 -2.44
N ALA A 238 12.16 -10.84 -2.31
CA ALA A 238 11.47 -10.99 -1.03
C ALA A 238 10.91 -12.40 -0.82
N LEU A 239 10.45 -13.08 -1.88
CA LEU A 239 9.84 -14.41 -1.79
C LEU A 239 10.73 -15.43 -1.06
N GLY A 240 12.05 -15.38 -1.30
CA GLY A 240 13.03 -16.27 -0.69
C GLY A 240 13.05 -16.25 0.84
N GLU A 241 12.58 -15.19 1.50
CA GLU A 241 12.53 -15.09 2.96
C GLU A 241 11.64 -16.17 3.59
N TYR A 242 10.56 -16.59 2.90
CA TYR A 242 9.72 -17.70 3.37
C TYR A 242 10.41 -19.07 3.28
N PHE A 243 11.51 -19.15 2.55
CA PHE A 243 12.31 -20.34 2.31
C PHE A 243 13.71 -20.21 2.92
N ASN A 244 13.84 -19.38 3.96
CA ASN A 244 15.06 -19.17 4.75
C ASN A 244 16.24 -18.58 3.97
N CYS A 245 15.99 -17.92 2.83
CA CYS A 245 17.03 -17.16 2.16
C CYS A 245 17.33 -15.85 2.91
N PRO A 246 18.57 -15.36 2.82
CA PRO A 246 18.89 -13.99 3.20
C PRO A 246 17.95 -12.99 2.51
N THR A 247 17.61 -11.92 3.23
CA THR A 247 16.79 -10.82 2.69
C THR A 247 17.48 -10.18 1.48
N GLY A 248 16.75 -9.99 0.39
CA GLY A 248 17.27 -9.40 -0.85
C GLY A 248 17.87 -10.40 -1.84
N THR A 249 17.93 -11.70 -1.51
CA THR A 249 18.33 -12.74 -2.46
C THR A 249 17.37 -12.79 -3.64
N ASN A 250 17.91 -12.72 -4.87
CA ASN A 250 17.13 -12.87 -6.09
C ASN A 250 16.80 -14.35 -6.35
N VAL A 251 15.51 -14.71 -6.28
CA VAL A 251 14.98 -16.06 -6.52
C VAL A 251 14.13 -16.15 -7.81
N GLU A 252 14.39 -15.26 -8.77
CA GLU A 252 13.66 -15.16 -10.04
C GLU A 252 13.48 -16.51 -10.76
N GLY A 253 14.58 -17.19 -11.07
CA GLY A 253 14.51 -18.43 -11.84
C GLY A 253 13.83 -19.57 -11.09
N GLN A 254 14.09 -19.73 -9.78
CA GLN A 254 13.44 -20.76 -8.97
C GLN A 254 11.93 -20.52 -8.82
N MET A 255 11.53 -19.25 -8.72
CA MET A 255 10.12 -18.87 -8.67
C MET A 255 9.39 -19.21 -9.97
N ILE A 256 10.03 -19.02 -11.13
CA ILE A 256 9.46 -19.39 -12.44
C ILE A 256 9.26 -20.90 -12.50
N SER A 257 10.28 -21.69 -12.14
CA SER A 257 10.19 -23.15 -12.08
C SER A 257 9.07 -23.61 -11.16
N ALA A 258 8.90 -22.98 -9.99
CA ALA A 258 7.81 -23.29 -9.07
C ALA A 258 6.42 -23.00 -9.67
N LEU A 259 6.25 -21.88 -10.37
CA LEU A 259 4.97 -21.54 -11.02
C LEU A 259 4.62 -22.54 -12.14
N ARG A 260 5.59 -22.94 -12.96
CA ARG A 260 5.35 -23.97 -13.97
C ARG A 260 4.98 -25.31 -13.34
N MET A 261 5.66 -25.71 -12.27
CA MET A 261 5.32 -26.92 -11.51
C MET A 261 3.90 -26.88 -10.94
N MET A 262 3.39 -25.69 -10.58
CA MET A 262 2.03 -25.49 -10.09
C MET A 262 0.95 -25.56 -11.18
N GLY A 263 1.33 -25.57 -12.46
CA GLY A 263 0.41 -25.66 -13.59
C GLY A 263 0.12 -24.35 -14.31
N PHE A 264 0.88 -23.28 -14.07
CA PHE A 264 0.79 -22.08 -14.92
C PHE A 264 1.31 -22.40 -16.33
N ASP A 265 0.50 -22.09 -17.35
CA ASP A 265 0.86 -22.36 -18.75
C ASP A 265 2.02 -21.48 -19.22
N TYR A 266 1.98 -20.19 -18.85
CA TYR A 266 3.02 -19.22 -19.19
C TYR A 266 3.35 -18.32 -18.01
N VAL A 267 4.63 -17.99 -17.86
CA VAL A 267 5.16 -17.13 -16.81
C VAL A 267 5.90 -15.96 -17.47
N TYR A 268 5.38 -14.76 -17.27
CA TYR A 268 5.88 -13.52 -17.86
C TYR A 268 6.37 -12.54 -16.78
N ASP A 269 7.06 -11.48 -17.22
CA ASP A 269 7.65 -10.48 -16.33
C ASP A 269 6.90 -9.15 -16.44
N THR A 270 6.36 -8.63 -15.32
CA THR A 270 5.78 -7.28 -15.28
C THR A 270 6.83 -6.20 -15.60
N CYS A 271 8.13 -6.52 -15.54
CA CYS A 271 9.17 -5.60 -15.98
C CYS A 271 9.09 -5.27 -17.49
N PHE A 272 8.51 -6.13 -18.33
CA PHE A 272 8.25 -5.81 -19.75
C PHE A 272 7.29 -4.62 -19.87
N SER A 273 6.18 -4.65 -19.13
CA SER A 273 5.22 -3.54 -19.12
C SER A 273 5.70 -2.35 -18.28
N ALA A 274 6.67 -2.53 -17.37
CA ALA A 274 7.36 -1.42 -16.73
C ALA A 274 8.20 -0.63 -17.74
N ASP A 275 8.90 -1.32 -18.66
CA ASP A 275 9.59 -0.66 -19.77
C ASP A 275 8.60 0.09 -20.68
N MET A 276 7.42 -0.50 -20.96
CA MET A 276 6.34 0.20 -21.70
C MET A 276 5.81 1.42 -20.94
N THR A 277 5.70 1.33 -19.60
CA THR A 277 5.27 2.45 -18.76
C THR A 277 6.24 3.61 -18.91
N ILE A 278 7.56 3.35 -18.93
CA ILE A 278 8.57 4.39 -19.16
C ILE A 278 8.42 5.02 -20.55
N PHE A 279 8.11 4.24 -21.59
CA PHE A 279 7.93 4.80 -22.94
C PHE A 279 6.79 5.81 -22.98
N GLU A 280 5.65 5.48 -22.39
CA GLU A 280 4.48 6.35 -22.33
C GLU A 280 4.69 7.53 -21.38
N GLU A 281 5.10 7.26 -20.15
CA GLU A 281 5.18 8.26 -19.09
C GLU A 281 6.30 9.27 -19.36
N ALA A 282 7.46 8.83 -19.85
CA ALA A 282 8.51 9.76 -20.24
C ALA A 282 8.15 10.55 -21.52
N THR A 283 7.38 9.96 -22.45
CA THR A 283 6.86 10.70 -23.62
C THR A 283 5.84 11.75 -23.20
N GLU A 284 4.93 11.42 -22.28
CA GLU A 284 3.98 12.35 -21.69
C GLU A 284 4.69 13.50 -20.93
N LEU A 285 5.74 13.19 -20.16
CA LEU A 285 6.54 14.21 -19.48
C LEU A 285 7.17 15.19 -20.47
N LEU A 286 7.80 14.67 -21.52
CA LEU A 286 8.44 15.49 -22.55
C LEU A 286 7.42 16.36 -23.28
N ASP A 287 6.26 15.81 -23.61
CA ASP A 287 5.15 16.56 -24.22
C ASP A 287 4.67 17.69 -23.30
N ARG A 288 4.43 17.42 -22.01
CA ARG A 288 4.02 18.45 -21.04
C ARG A 288 5.06 19.57 -20.90
N ILE A 289 6.35 19.25 -20.91
CA ILE A 289 7.44 20.23 -20.83
C ILE A 289 7.56 21.07 -22.12
N GLN A 290 7.29 20.48 -23.29
CA GLN A 290 7.43 21.16 -24.58
C GLN A 290 6.19 21.98 -24.97
N ASN A 291 4.99 21.45 -24.68
CA ASN A 291 3.72 21.98 -25.16
C ASN A 291 2.89 22.69 -24.08
N GLY A 292 3.48 22.96 -22.90
CA GLY A 292 2.83 23.74 -21.84
C GLY A 292 1.75 22.97 -21.07
N GLY A 293 1.97 21.67 -20.85
CA GLY A 293 1.08 20.81 -20.06
C GLY A 293 1.13 21.12 -18.55
N LYS A 294 0.26 20.48 -17.78
CA LYS A 294 0.18 20.68 -16.32
C LYS A 294 1.38 20.03 -15.62
N LEU A 295 2.13 20.85 -14.88
CA LEU A 295 3.29 20.46 -14.07
C LEU A 295 3.09 20.84 -12.59
N PRO A 296 3.74 20.16 -11.64
CA PRO A 296 4.56 18.95 -11.82
C PRO A 296 3.76 17.77 -12.34
N MET A 297 4.36 16.87 -13.13
CA MET A 297 3.74 15.59 -13.43
C MET A 297 4.01 14.61 -12.27
N PHE A 298 2.98 13.93 -11.77
CA PHE A 298 3.11 12.87 -10.76
C PHE A 298 3.01 11.49 -11.39
N THR A 299 3.83 10.56 -10.91
CA THR A 299 3.70 9.15 -11.30
C THR A 299 2.35 8.56 -10.88
N SER A 300 1.82 7.61 -11.65
CA SER A 300 0.51 6.99 -11.42
C SER A 300 0.56 5.48 -11.08
N CYS A 301 1.74 4.86 -11.10
CA CYS A 301 1.87 3.41 -11.02
C CYS A 301 1.49 2.80 -9.65
N CYS A 302 1.48 3.61 -8.58
CA CYS A 302 1.13 3.22 -7.22
C CYS A 302 -0.37 3.46 -6.96
N PRO A 303 -1.22 2.41 -6.89
CA PRO A 303 -2.67 2.59 -6.77
C PRO A 303 -3.12 3.20 -5.44
N ALA A 304 -2.37 2.99 -4.36
CA ALA A 304 -2.65 3.63 -3.08
C ALA A 304 -2.39 5.14 -3.12
N TRP A 305 -1.38 5.58 -3.89
CA TRP A 305 -1.14 6.99 -4.16
C TRP A 305 -2.26 7.57 -5.04
N VAL A 306 -2.64 6.88 -6.12
CA VAL A 306 -3.76 7.31 -6.97
C VAL A 306 -5.03 7.48 -6.16
N LYS A 307 -5.44 6.48 -5.37
CA LYS A 307 -6.63 6.57 -4.51
C LYS A 307 -6.51 7.70 -3.48
N PHE A 308 -5.32 7.92 -2.93
CA PHE A 308 -5.05 9.04 -2.02
C PHE A 308 -5.21 10.40 -2.71
N ALA A 309 -4.72 10.56 -3.94
CA ALA A 309 -4.91 11.77 -4.73
C ALA A 309 -6.39 11.97 -5.08
N GLU A 310 -7.08 10.92 -5.53
CA GLU A 310 -8.53 10.96 -5.82
C GLU A 310 -9.36 11.40 -4.60
N THR A 311 -8.96 10.99 -3.38
CA THR A 311 -9.70 11.31 -2.15
C THR A 311 -9.29 12.66 -1.52
N TYR A 312 -8.00 12.99 -1.49
CA TYR A 312 -7.48 14.13 -0.71
C TYR A 312 -6.94 15.29 -1.55
N TYR A 313 -6.68 15.09 -2.84
CA TYR A 313 -6.14 16.09 -3.76
C TYR A 313 -6.77 15.99 -5.16
N PRO A 314 -8.11 16.06 -5.29
CA PRO A 314 -8.78 16.05 -6.59
C PRO A 314 -8.25 17.15 -7.53
N GLU A 315 -7.82 18.28 -6.97
CA GLU A 315 -7.22 19.38 -7.73
C GLU A 315 -5.88 19.02 -8.40
N MET A 316 -5.19 17.97 -7.91
CA MET A 316 -3.93 17.47 -8.48
C MET A 316 -4.14 16.32 -9.48
N LEU A 317 -5.38 15.86 -9.72
CA LEU A 317 -5.63 14.78 -10.68
C LEU A 317 -5.15 15.07 -12.11
N PRO A 318 -5.26 16.31 -12.64
CA PRO A 318 -4.69 16.66 -13.95
C PRO A 318 -3.15 16.54 -14.00
N ASN A 319 -2.50 16.59 -12.84
CA ASN A 319 -1.06 16.47 -12.71
C ASN A 319 -0.59 15.01 -12.69
N LEU A 320 -1.45 14.02 -12.44
CA LEU A 320 -1.07 12.62 -12.55
C LEU A 320 -0.81 12.24 -14.01
N SER A 321 0.21 11.42 -14.25
CA SER A 321 0.42 10.76 -15.54
C SER A 321 -0.82 9.97 -15.92
N SER A 322 -1.23 10.06 -17.18
CA SER A 322 -2.35 9.29 -17.72
C SER A 322 -1.99 7.82 -17.97
N THR A 323 -0.70 7.48 -18.01
CA THR A 323 -0.21 6.12 -18.21
C THR A 323 -0.74 5.17 -17.13
N ARG A 324 -1.21 3.99 -17.53
CA ARG A 324 -1.61 2.91 -16.62
C ARG A 324 -0.41 2.34 -15.88
N SER A 325 -0.64 1.68 -14.76
CA SER A 325 0.45 1.00 -14.06
C SER A 325 0.99 -0.20 -14.86
N PRO A 326 2.23 -0.67 -14.59
CA PRO A 326 2.79 -1.85 -15.25
C PRO A 326 1.88 -3.09 -15.19
N GLN A 327 1.17 -3.30 -14.09
CA GLN A 327 0.22 -4.41 -13.97
C GLN A 327 -0.90 -4.31 -15.02
N GLN A 328 -1.49 -3.12 -15.16
CA GLN A 328 -2.63 -2.90 -16.04
C GLN A 328 -2.21 -2.80 -17.50
N ILE A 329 -1.03 -2.22 -17.79
CA ILE A 329 -0.42 -2.27 -19.12
C ILE A 329 -0.17 -3.73 -19.53
N PHE A 330 0.38 -4.55 -18.63
CA PHE A 330 0.56 -5.97 -18.93
C PHE A 330 -0.77 -6.65 -19.24
N GLY A 331 -1.79 -6.45 -18.40
CA GLY A 331 -3.12 -7.04 -18.59
C GLY A 331 -3.71 -6.66 -19.95
N ALA A 332 -3.70 -5.37 -20.26
CA ALA A 332 -4.10 -4.81 -21.56
C ALA A 332 -3.39 -5.48 -22.74
N VAL A 333 -2.05 -5.53 -22.70
CA VAL A 333 -1.22 -6.10 -23.77
C VAL A 333 -1.44 -7.60 -23.90
N ALA A 334 -1.51 -8.33 -22.79
CA ALA A 334 -1.72 -9.77 -22.79
C ALA A 334 -3.09 -10.13 -23.37
N ARG A 335 -4.15 -9.41 -22.99
CA ARG A 335 -5.51 -9.59 -23.53
C ARG A 335 -5.57 -9.35 -25.04
N GLN A 336 -4.84 -8.37 -25.54
CA GLN A 336 -4.83 -8.03 -26.96
C GLN A 336 -3.98 -9.00 -27.80
N THR A 337 -2.85 -9.47 -27.26
CA THR A 337 -1.83 -10.16 -28.06
C THR A 337 -1.79 -11.68 -27.87
N LEU A 338 -2.04 -12.18 -26.66
CA LEU A 338 -1.89 -13.60 -26.36
C LEU A 338 -2.97 -14.49 -27.00
N PRO A 339 -4.26 -14.12 -27.07
CA PRO A 339 -5.27 -15.02 -27.66
C PRO A 339 -4.93 -15.43 -29.09
N ALA A 340 -4.54 -14.47 -29.93
CA ALA A 340 -4.13 -14.73 -31.31
C ALA A 340 -2.81 -15.53 -31.37
N LYS A 341 -1.82 -15.19 -30.53
CA LYS A 341 -0.50 -15.87 -30.50
C LYS A 341 -0.59 -17.32 -30.03
N LEU A 342 -1.49 -17.62 -29.10
CA LEU A 342 -1.67 -18.94 -28.51
C LEU A 342 -2.77 -19.76 -29.21
N GLY A 343 -3.52 -19.16 -30.14
CA GLY A 343 -4.63 -19.83 -30.82
C GLY A 343 -5.81 -20.14 -29.89
N ILE A 344 -6.03 -19.32 -28.86
CA ILE A 344 -7.09 -19.51 -27.86
C ILE A 344 -8.17 -18.45 -27.96
N LYS A 345 -9.36 -18.77 -27.45
CA LYS A 345 -10.43 -17.78 -27.32
C LYS A 345 -10.09 -16.77 -26.21
N PRO A 346 -10.37 -15.46 -26.38
CA PRO A 346 -10.04 -14.46 -25.37
C PRO A 346 -10.67 -14.72 -23.98
N GLU A 347 -11.83 -15.36 -23.91
CA GLU A 347 -12.51 -15.78 -22.67
C GLU A 347 -11.82 -16.94 -21.93
N ASN A 348 -10.92 -17.66 -22.59
CA ASN A 348 -10.17 -18.77 -21.99
C ASN A 348 -8.85 -18.31 -21.38
N LEU A 349 -8.38 -17.11 -21.69
CA LEU A 349 -7.20 -16.55 -21.06
C LEU A 349 -7.53 -16.08 -19.64
N VAL A 350 -6.71 -16.47 -18.67
CA VAL A 350 -6.74 -15.99 -17.28
C VAL A 350 -5.40 -15.36 -16.97
N ILE A 351 -5.40 -14.11 -16.51
CA ILE A 351 -4.19 -13.35 -16.18
C ILE A 351 -4.11 -13.18 -14.67
N VAL A 352 -3.10 -13.82 -14.08
CA VAL A 352 -2.80 -13.74 -12.65
C VAL A 352 -1.59 -12.83 -12.46
N SER A 353 -1.74 -11.81 -11.64
CA SER A 353 -0.63 -10.93 -11.27
C SER A 353 -0.08 -11.26 -9.88
N ILE A 354 1.24 -11.45 -9.80
CA ILE A 354 1.95 -11.74 -8.55
C ILE A 354 2.63 -10.45 -8.10
N MET A 355 2.11 -9.88 -7.02
CA MET A 355 2.40 -8.50 -6.62
C MET A 355 2.88 -8.40 -5.16
N PRO A 356 3.81 -7.49 -4.85
CA PRO A 356 4.20 -7.20 -3.47
C PRO A 356 3.14 -6.35 -2.73
N CYS A 357 2.00 -6.08 -3.35
CA CYS A 357 1.07 -5.03 -2.95
C CYS A 357 -0.37 -5.55 -2.88
N VAL A 358 -1.08 -5.20 -1.81
CA VAL A 358 -2.51 -5.51 -1.69
C VAL A 358 -3.42 -4.47 -2.38
N ALA A 359 -2.96 -3.24 -2.58
CA ALA A 359 -3.71 -2.22 -3.32
C ALA A 359 -3.85 -2.57 -4.81
N LYS A 360 -2.96 -3.40 -5.35
CA LYS A 360 -3.10 -3.95 -6.71
C LYS A 360 -4.35 -4.81 -6.90
N LYS A 361 -4.85 -5.46 -5.84
CA LYS A 361 -6.16 -6.14 -5.85
C LYS A 361 -7.32 -5.18 -6.07
N PHE A 362 -7.25 -3.99 -5.47
CA PHE A 362 -8.23 -2.93 -5.69
C PHE A 362 -8.14 -2.40 -7.12
N GLU A 363 -6.92 -2.13 -7.60
CA GLU A 363 -6.70 -1.65 -8.96
C GLU A 363 -7.24 -2.62 -10.02
N ALA A 364 -7.02 -3.93 -9.89
CA ALA A 364 -7.51 -4.95 -10.81
C ALA A 364 -9.05 -4.99 -10.93
N LYS A 365 -9.77 -4.53 -9.90
CA LYS A 365 -11.23 -4.58 -9.85
C LYS A 365 -11.92 -3.30 -10.34
N LEU A 366 -11.16 -2.26 -10.69
CA LEU A 366 -11.75 -1.01 -11.17
C LEU A 366 -12.41 -1.20 -12.54
N ASP A 367 -13.64 -0.69 -12.69
CA ASP A 367 -14.41 -0.84 -13.93
C ASP A 367 -13.74 -0.22 -15.16
N LYS A 368 -12.95 0.85 -14.96
CA LYS A 368 -12.16 1.49 -16.02
C LYS A 368 -11.05 0.60 -16.61
N PHE A 369 -10.76 -0.54 -15.99
CA PHE A 369 -9.81 -1.54 -16.49
C PHE A 369 -10.52 -2.81 -16.94
N LYS A 370 -11.77 -2.67 -17.39
CA LYS A 370 -12.53 -3.72 -18.07
C LYS A 370 -12.71 -3.35 -19.55
N ARG A 371 -12.57 -4.34 -20.43
CA ARG A 371 -12.96 -4.24 -21.85
C ARG A 371 -14.00 -5.30 -22.14
N GLU A 372 -15.12 -4.90 -22.74
CA GLU A 372 -16.23 -5.81 -23.02
C GLU A 372 -16.68 -6.60 -21.77
N GLY A 373 -16.69 -5.94 -20.61
CA GLY A 373 -17.03 -6.54 -19.32
C GLY A 373 -15.94 -7.44 -18.69
N ARG A 374 -14.82 -7.69 -19.39
CA ARG A 374 -13.71 -8.53 -18.92
C ARG A 374 -12.59 -7.69 -18.31
N PRO A 375 -12.07 -8.02 -17.12
CA PRO A 375 -10.97 -7.28 -16.52
C PRO A 375 -9.65 -7.51 -17.29
N ASP A 376 -8.80 -6.48 -17.35
CA ASP A 376 -7.44 -6.57 -17.88
C ASP A 376 -6.60 -7.59 -17.07
N VAL A 377 -6.86 -7.72 -15.76
CA VAL A 377 -6.22 -8.70 -14.86
C VAL A 377 -7.30 -9.38 -14.01
N ASP A 378 -7.38 -10.72 -14.05
CA ASP A 378 -8.42 -11.48 -13.35
C ASP A 378 -8.15 -11.59 -11.85
N HIS A 379 -6.92 -12.00 -11.50
CA HIS A 379 -6.53 -12.28 -10.12
C HIS A 379 -5.25 -11.58 -9.72
N VAL A 380 -5.13 -11.24 -8.43
CA VAL A 380 -3.92 -10.64 -7.88
C VAL A 380 -3.49 -11.43 -6.65
N VAL A 381 -2.40 -12.18 -6.78
CA VAL A 381 -1.80 -12.94 -5.68
C VAL A 381 -0.67 -12.12 -5.07
N THR A 382 -0.62 -12.04 -3.74
CA THR A 382 0.48 -11.34 -3.06
C THR A 382 1.72 -12.23 -2.94
N THR A 383 2.91 -11.68 -2.69
CA THR A 383 4.10 -12.50 -2.37
C THR A 383 3.84 -13.48 -1.22
N VAL A 384 3.10 -13.07 -0.18
CA VAL A 384 2.66 -13.98 0.90
C VAL A 384 1.75 -15.09 0.37
N GLY A 385 0.78 -14.74 -0.49
CA GLY A 385 -0.13 -15.72 -1.10
C GLY A 385 0.61 -16.74 -1.97
N LEU A 386 1.57 -16.29 -2.79
CA LEU A 386 2.39 -17.19 -3.60
C LEU A 386 3.23 -18.12 -2.72
N ALA A 387 3.86 -17.59 -1.66
CA ALA A 387 4.62 -18.42 -0.73
C ALA A 387 3.74 -19.51 -0.07
N GLN A 388 2.48 -19.20 0.23
CA GLN A 388 1.52 -20.17 0.74
C GLN A 388 1.18 -21.25 -0.29
N MET A 389 0.96 -20.86 -1.55
CA MET A 389 0.67 -21.81 -2.64
C MET A 389 1.85 -22.77 -2.89
N ILE A 390 3.09 -22.25 -2.95
CA ILE A 390 4.30 -23.06 -3.12
C ILE A 390 4.45 -24.05 -1.95
N LYS A 391 4.23 -23.58 -0.72
CA LYS A 391 4.30 -24.42 0.49
C LYS A 391 3.18 -25.47 0.53
N SER A 392 1.97 -25.14 0.11
CA SER A 392 0.85 -26.09 0.10
C SER A 392 1.06 -27.24 -0.89
N MET A 393 1.78 -26.98 -1.99
CA MET A 393 2.18 -28.02 -2.95
C MET A 393 3.42 -28.82 -2.50
N GLY A 394 4.07 -28.43 -1.40
CA GLY A 394 5.27 -29.10 -0.90
C GLY A 394 6.52 -28.86 -1.75
N ILE A 395 6.53 -27.81 -2.58
CA ILE A 395 7.65 -27.49 -3.47
C ILE A 395 8.83 -26.97 -2.64
N ASN A 396 9.98 -27.65 -2.74
CA ASN A 396 11.25 -27.13 -2.24
C ASN A 396 11.88 -26.20 -3.27
N MET A 397 11.40 -24.95 -3.30
CA MET A 397 11.76 -23.94 -4.31
C MET A 397 13.28 -23.74 -4.44
N MET A 398 14.02 -23.82 -3.33
CA MET A 398 15.47 -23.54 -3.32
C MET A 398 16.31 -24.64 -3.98
N ASN A 399 15.73 -25.82 -4.20
CA ASN A 399 16.39 -26.94 -4.88
C ASN A 399 15.97 -27.04 -6.36
N LEU A 400 15.14 -26.13 -6.86
CA LEU A 400 14.73 -26.13 -8.25
C LEU A 400 15.84 -25.55 -9.12
N GLU A 401 16.05 -26.16 -10.28
CA GLU A 401 16.85 -25.57 -11.34
C GLU A 401 16.18 -24.27 -11.81
N PRO A 402 16.92 -23.16 -11.93
CA PRO A 402 16.38 -21.90 -12.42
C PRO A 402 15.82 -22.02 -13.85
N ASP A 403 14.62 -21.48 -14.08
CA ASP A 403 14.04 -21.35 -15.42
C ASP A 403 13.94 -19.87 -15.84
N SER A 404 13.48 -19.63 -17.06
CA SER A 404 13.37 -18.32 -17.71
C SER A 404 11.93 -17.97 -18.06
N PHE A 405 11.66 -16.66 -18.11
CA PHE A 405 10.35 -16.15 -18.51
C PHE A 405 10.03 -16.47 -19.97
N ASP A 406 8.74 -16.62 -20.26
CA ASP A 406 8.24 -16.87 -21.61
C ASP A 406 8.34 -15.62 -22.49
N MET A 407 8.71 -15.80 -23.74
CA MET A 407 8.80 -14.72 -24.72
C MET A 407 7.46 -14.55 -25.46
N PRO A 408 7.10 -13.35 -25.94
CA PRO A 408 7.90 -12.12 -25.93
C PRO A 408 7.78 -11.27 -24.64
N LEU A 409 6.71 -11.46 -23.87
CA LEU A 409 6.36 -10.57 -22.75
C LEU A 409 7.22 -10.79 -21.49
N GLY A 410 8.15 -11.75 -21.51
CA GLY A 410 9.15 -11.99 -20.46
C GLY A 410 10.44 -11.19 -20.62
N PHE A 411 10.63 -10.49 -21.74
CA PHE A 411 11.87 -9.75 -22.00
C PHE A 411 11.87 -8.40 -21.29
N SER A 412 12.79 -8.20 -20.35
CA SER A 412 12.85 -6.97 -19.56
C SER A 412 14.25 -6.38 -19.49
N THR A 413 14.33 -5.07 -19.30
CA THR A 413 15.60 -4.37 -19.07
C THR A 413 15.83 -4.14 -17.58
N GLY A 414 17.04 -3.73 -17.23
CA GLY A 414 17.37 -3.28 -15.88
C GLY A 414 16.52 -2.10 -15.39
N GLY A 415 16.07 -1.23 -16.29
CA GLY A 415 15.13 -0.13 -16.01
C GLY A 415 13.82 -0.64 -15.43
N GLY A 416 13.21 -1.65 -16.05
CA GLY A 416 12.00 -2.29 -15.52
C GLY A 416 12.21 -2.99 -14.17
N VAL A 417 13.41 -3.54 -13.90
CA VAL A 417 13.69 -4.26 -12.64
C VAL A 417 13.77 -3.33 -11.43
N ILE A 418 14.31 -2.12 -11.58
CA ILE A 418 14.49 -1.20 -10.45
C ILE A 418 13.20 -0.53 -9.98
N PHE A 419 12.09 -0.62 -10.74
CA PHE A 419 10.76 -0.11 -10.37
C PHE A 419 10.30 -0.51 -8.96
N GLY A 420 10.77 -1.67 -8.47
CA GLY A 420 10.41 -2.16 -7.14
C GLY A 420 10.96 -1.33 -5.98
N ALA A 421 12.02 -0.55 -6.19
CA ALA A 421 12.64 0.32 -5.21
C ALA A 421 12.19 1.78 -5.36
N THR A 422 12.11 2.51 -4.25
CA THR A 422 11.82 3.95 -4.32
C THR A 422 12.91 4.73 -5.06
N GLY A 423 12.51 5.53 -6.04
CA GLY A 423 13.38 6.23 -6.98
C GLY A 423 13.70 5.44 -8.24
N GLY A 424 13.30 4.16 -8.32
CA GLY A 424 13.57 3.33 -9.49
C GLY A 424 12.74 3.71 -10.72
N VAL A 425 11.50 4.18 -10.54
CA VAL A 425 10.67 4.68 -11.64
C VAL A 425 11.25 5.98 -12.18
N MET A 426 11.61 6.90 -11.28
CA MET A 426 12.31 8.14 -11.60
C MET A 426 13.62 7.87 -12.34
N GLU A 427 14.46 6.97 -11.83
CA GLU A 427 15.72 6.63 -12.48
C GLU A 427 15.51 6.06 -13.89
N ALA A 428 14.55 5.16 -14.08
CA ALA A 428 14.24 4.59 -15.39
C ALA A 428 13.68 5.65 -16.37
N ALA A 429 12.85 6.57 -15.88
CA ALA A 429 12.34 7.70 -16.69
C ALA A 429 13.47 8.67 -17.09
N LEU A 430 14.41 8.97 -16.18
CA LEU A 430 15.59 9.79 -16.48
C LEU A 430 16.51 9.13 -17.51
N ARG A 431 16.75 7.81 -17.40
CA ARG A 431 17.51 7.04 -18.39
C ARG A 431 16.92 7.17 -19.80
N TYR A 432 15.59 7.24 -19.92
CA TYR A 432 14.92 7.43 -21.21
C TYR A 432 14.96 8.89 -21.68
N ALA A 433 14.55 9.82 -20.81
CA ALA A 433 14.38 11.23 -21.17
C ALA A 433 15.69 11.91 -21.57
N VAL A 434 16.80 11.65 -20.84
CA VAL A 434 18.11 12.26 -21.14
C VAL A 434 18.63 11.81 -22.50
N GLU A 435 18.60 10.51 -22.78
CA GLU A 435 19.08 9.95 -24.04
C GLU A 435 18.25 10.47 -25.24
N LYS A 436 16.93 10.54 -25.10
CA LYS A 436 16.02 11.04 -26.15
C LYS A 436 16.21 12.53 -26.43
N LEU A 437 16.45 13.34 -25.39
CA LEU A 437 16.66 14.78 -25.53
C LEU A 437 18.06 15.15 -26.04
N GLU A 438 19.09 14.41 -25.63
CA GLU A 438 20.47 14.66 -26.09
C GLU A 438 20.78 14.02 -27.45
N GLY A 439 19.98 13.04 -27.88
CA GLY A 439 20.18 12.31 -29.13
C GLY A 439 21.45 11.46 -29.16
N LYS A 440 22.02 11.14 -27.99
CA LYS A 440 23.26 10.37 -27.82
C LYS A 440 23.10 9.32 -26.73
N PRO A 441 23.68 8.11 -26.90
CA PRO A 441 23.62 7.08 -25.87
C PRO A 441 24.22 7.54 -24.52
N LEU A 442 23.54 7.22 -23.42
CA LEU A 442 24.01 7.51 -22.07
C LEU A 442 25.32 6.77 -21.75
N ALA A 443 26.37 7.52 -21.38
CA ALA A 443 27.63 6.94 -20.92
C ALA A 443 27.54 6.30 -19.51
N LYS A 444 26.60 6.77 -18.69
CA LYS A 444 26.37 6.27 -17.33
C LYS A 444 24.87 6.25 -17.03
N VAL A 445 24.36 5.09 -16.65
CA VAL A 445 22.92 4.88 -16.39
C VAL A 445 22.53 5.10 -14.92
N ASP A 446 23.51 5.22 -14.03
CA ASP A 446 23.29 5.38 -12.58
C ASP A 446 22.96 6.83 -12.21
N PHE A 447 21.71 7.08 -11.80
CA PHE A 447 21.29 8.31 -11.13
C PHE A 447 21.20 8.05 -9.62
N LYS A 448 22.26 8.37 -8.87
CA LYS A 448 22.38 7.94 -7.46
C LYS A 448 21.61 8.83 -6.50
N GLU A 449 21.38 10.07 -6.89
CA GLU A 449 20.71 11.13 -6.14
C GLU A 449 19.24 10.78 -5.88
N VAL A 450 18.64 9.97 -6.76
CA VAL A 450 17.27 9.47 -6.60
C VAL A 450 17.20 8.17 -5.80
N ARG A 451 18.33 7.55 -5.44
CA ARG A 451 18.38 6.32 -4.62
C ARG A 451 18.47 6.66 -3.13
N GLY A 452 18.05 5.74 -2.26
CA GLY A 452 18.15 5.91 -0.82
C GLY A 452 16.83 5.65 -0.09
N MET A 453 16.79 6.04 1.18
CA MET A 453 15.66 5.78 2.10
C MET A 453 15.10 7.03 2.76
N ASP A 454 15.67 8.20 2.49
CA ASP A 454 15.08 9.47 2.93
C ASP A 454 13.68 9.63 2.31
N TYR A 455 12.72 10.07 3.12
CA TYR A 455 11.31 10.15 2.73
C TYR A 455 11.08 11.08 1.53
N LEU A 456 11.87 12.14 1.41
CA LEU A 456 11.92 13.04 0.28
C LEU A 456 13.37 13.13 -0.21
N ARG A 457 13.57 12.90 -1.50
CA ARG A 457 14.83 13.15 -2.20
C ARG A 457 14.55 14.07 -3.35
N GLU A 458 15.46 15.00 -3.58
CA GLU A 458 15.34 16.03 -4.61
C GLU A 458 16.62 16.04 -5.43
N ALA A 459 16.47 16.24 -6.73
CA ALA A 459 17.60 16.40 -7.62
C ALA A 459 17.25 17.36 -8.75
N THR A 460 18.28 17.94 -9.34
CA THR A 460 18.15 18.84 -10.47
C THR A 460 19.12 18.39 -11.54
N TYR A 461 18.59 18.13 -12.73
CA TYR A 461 19.37 17.71 -13.88
C TYR A 461 19.24 18.73 -15.00
N ASN A 462 20.33 18.98 -15.71
CA ASN A 462 20.30 19.78 -16.92
C ASN A 462 20.13 18.83 -18.10
N VAL A 463 18.98 18.88 -18.77
CA VAL A 463 18.64 17.99 -19.89
C VAL A 463 18.39 18.85 -21.12
N ALA A 464 19.24 18.71 -22.14
CA ALA A 464 19.20 19.53 -23.36
C ALA A 464 19.13 21.06 -23.10
N GLY A 465 19.85 21.54 -22.09
CA GLY A 465 19.91 22.96 -21.74
C GLY A 465 18.73 23.47 -20.90
N LYS A 466 17.78 22.61 -20.54
CA LYS A 466 16.67 22.93 -19.61
C LYS A 466 16.94 22.31 -18.24
N GLU A 467 16.69 23.09 -17.20
CA GLU A 467 16.74 22.61 -15.81
C GLU A 467 15.48 21.80 -15.50
N VAL A 468 15.65 20.51 -15.17
CA VAL A 468 14.57 19.60 -14.78
C VAL A 468 14.74 19.29 -13.30
N LYS A 469 13.87 19.87 -12.47
CA LYS A 469 13.77 19.62 -11.04
C LYS A 469 12.84 18.45 -10.81
N ILE A 470 13.31 17.49 -10.03
CA ILE A 470 12.58 16.28 -9.72
C ILE A 470 12.50 16.04 -8.22
N ALA A 471 11.46 15.31 -7.81
CA ALA A 471 11.34 14.80 -6.45
C ALA A 471 10.97 13.33 -6.45
N VAL A 472 11.54 12.58 -5.50
CA VAL A 472 11.15 11.20 -5.18
C VAL A 472 10.66 11.20 -3.75
N VAL A 473 9.39 10.88 -3.57
CA VAL A 473 8.76 10.83 -2.25
C VAL A 473 8.17 9.45 -1.99
N HIS A 474 8.44 8.93 -0.79
CA HIS A 474 7.74 7.73 -0.31
C HIS A 474 7.10 7.97 1.04
N THR A 475 6.03 7.22 1.30
CA THR A 475 4.99 7.49 2.31
C THR A 475 4.02 8.59 1.91
N LEU A 476 2.73 8.36 2.17
CA LEU A 476 1.69 9.34 1.81
C LEU A 476 1.72 10.57 2.72
N ALA A 477 2.24 10.46 3.95
CA ALA A 477 2.45 11.61 4.81
C ALA A 477 3.54 12.56 4.26
N ALA A 478 4.63 12.01 3.72
CA ALA A 478 5.64 12.83 3.05
C ALA A 478 5.10 13.42 1.73
N ALA A 479 4.32 12.65 0.96
CA ALA A 479 3.67 13.14 -0.25
C ALA A 479 2.71 14.31 0.06
N ARG A 480 1.89 14.20 1.11
CA ARG A 480 1.04 15.29 1.61
C ARG A 480 1.86 16.56 1.89
N LYS A 481 2.97 16.44 2.63
CA LYS A 481 3.84 17.60 2.91
C LYS A 481 4.41 18.23 1.62
N LEU A 482 4.81 17.40 0.65
CA LEU A 482 5.34 17.89 -0.62
C LEU A 482 4.27 18.62 -1.45
N ILE A 483 3.06 18.06 -1.53
CA ILE A 483 1.94 18.66 -2.28
C ILE A 483 1.55 20.01 -1.68
N GLU A 484 1.47 20.12 -0.34
CA GLU A 484 1.17 21.41 0.30
C GLU A 484 2.23 22.47 -0.03
N LYS A 485 3.52 22.11 -0.07
CA LYS A 485 4.59 23.03 -0.50
C LYS A 485 4.47 23.45 -1.96
N ILE A 486 4.11 22.51 -2.85
CA ILE A 486 3.86 22.78 -4.28
C ILE A 486 2.69 23.76 -4.41
N LYS A 487 1.58 23.53 -3.69
CA LYS A 487 0.40 24.41 -3.68
C LYS A 487 0.70 25.80 -3.15
N ALA A 488 1.57 25.90 -2.15
CA ALA A 488 2.01 27.17 -1.58
C ALA A 488 3.00 27.93 -2.49
N GLY A 489 3.45 27.33 -3.60
CA GLY A 489 4.46 27.92 -4.47
C GLY A 489 5.86 27.98 -3.85
N GLU A 490 6.12 27.22 -2.78
CA GLU A 490 7.43 27.18 -2.09
C GLU A 490 8.46 26.38 -2.88
N VAL A 491 8.00 25.43 -3.69
CA VAL A 491 8.83 24.52 -4.48
C VAL A 491 8.22 24.35 -5.87
N ASP A 492 9.09 24.15 -6.86
CA ASP A 492 8.71 23.92 -8.26
C ASP A 492 9.43 22.68 -8.77
N TYR A 493 8.67 21.76 -9.37
CA TYR A 493 9.19 20.52 -9.96
C TYR A 493 8.53 20.27 -11.31
N GLN A 494 9.24 19.57 -12.18
CA GLN A 494 8.70 19.09 -13.44
C GLN A 494 8.16 17.66 -13.30
N PHE A 495 8.80 16.82 -12.47
CA PHE A 495 8.41 15.42 -12.32
C PHE A 495 8.57 14.92 -10.89
N VAL A 496 7.56 14.22 -10.37
CA VAL A 496 7.51 13.73 -8.99
C VAL A 496 7.10 12.27 -8.95
N GLU A 497 7.99 11.40 -8.45
CA GLU A 497 7.66 10.00 -8.13
C GLU A 497 7.03 9.92 -6.74
N VAL A 498 5.86 9.27 -6.64
CA VAL A 498 5.17 9.05 -5.36
C VAL A 498 4.91 7.57 -5.12
N MET A 499 5.46 7.06 -4.01
CA MET A 499 5.24 5.69 -3.54
C MET A 499 4.58 5.68 -2.16
N SER A 500 3.47 4.96 -1.98
CA SER A 500 2.80 4.93 -0.68
C SER A 500 3.59 4.21 0.42
N CYS A 501 4.35 3.17 0.06
CA CYS A 501 5.02 2.28 1.01
C CYS A 501 6.44 2.81 1.33
N PRO A 502 6.88 2.80 2.60
CA PRO A 502 8.24 3.21 2.95
C PRO A 502 9.27 2.37 2.17
N GLY A 503 10.21 3.01 1.46
CA GLY A 503 11.20 2.31 0.64
C GLY A 503 10.70 1.76 -0.71
N GLY A 504 9.42 1.96 -1.05
CA GLY A 504 8.81 1.50 -2.31
C GLY A 504 8.18 0.11 -2.22
N CYS A 505 7.95 -0.51 -3.37
CA CYS A 505 7.24 -1.80 -3.49
C CYS A 505 7.97 -2.96 -2.79
N VAL A 506 9.28 -2.88 -2.55
CA VAL A 506 10.04 -3.83 -1.71
C VAL A 506 9.49 -4.00 -0.29
N ALA A 507 8.72 -3.02 0.22
CA ALA A 507 8.03 -3.10 1.51
C ALA A 507 6.50 -2.94 1.36
N GLY A 508 5.95 -3.36 0.23
CA GLY A 508 4.50 -3.36 0.01
C GLY A 508 3.77 -4.27 0.99
N GLY A 509 2.49 -3.97 1.27
CA GLY A 509 1.68 -4.70 2.25
C GLY A 509 1.40 -6.18 1.93
N GLY A 510 1.79 -6.65 0.73
CA GLY A 510 1.71 -8.06 0.32
C GLY A 510 3.02 -8.83 0.44
N GLN A 511 4.09 -8.20 0.96
CA GLN A 511 5.39 -8.83 1.16
C GLN A 511 5.47 -9.65 2.46
N PRO A 512 6.46 -10.55 2.60
CA PRO A 512 6.78 -11.17 3.88
C PRO A 512 7.04 -10.10 4.95
N ILE A 513 6.50 -10.31 6.15
CA ILE A 513 6.80 -9.44 7.29
C ILE A 513 8.26 -9.64 7.67
N ASN A 514 8.98 -8.54 7.73
CA ASN A 514 10.36 -8.51 8.18
C ASN A 514 10.55 -7.27 9.06
N THR A 515 11.04 -7.49 10.27
CA THR A 515 11.30 -6.43 11.26
C THR A 515 12.79 -6.17 11.46
N THR A 516 13.64 -6.87 10.71
CA THR A 516 15.09 -6.71 10.76
C THR A 516 15.48 -5.30 10.34
N PRO A 517 16.29 -4.58 11.12
CA PRO A 517 16.81 -3.28 10.71
C PRO A 517 17.48 -3.35 9.33
N GLY A 518 17.13 -2.43 8.44
CA GLY A 518 17.74 -2.36 7.11
C GLY A 518 17.17 -3.31 6.05
N PHE A 519 16.12 -4.09 6.35
CA PHE A 519 15.57 -5.08 5.39
C PHE A 519 15.14 -4.45 4.06
N ARG A 520 14.64 -3.20 4.07
CA ARG A 520 14.22 -2.49 2.86
C ARG A 520 15.40 -2.17 1.96
N GLN A 521 16.51 -1.74 2.55
CA GLN A 521 17.78 -1.47 1.87
C GLN A 521 18.32 -2.74 1.25
N GLN A 522 18.25 -3.87 1.97
CA GLN A 522 18.71 -5.17 1.48
C GLN A 522 17.86 -5.66 0.29
N ARG A 523 16.52 -5.59 0.38
CA ARG A 523 15.63 -5.91 -0.75
C ARG A 523 15.87 -5.00 -1.96
N ALA A 524 16.00 -3.69 -1.75
CA ALA A 524 16.30 -2.75 -2.82
C ALA A 524 17.67 -3.02 -3.47
N ALA A 525 18.69 -3.34 -2.67
CA ALA A 525 20.02 -3.70 -3.16
C ALA A 525 19.99 -4.95 -4.04
N GLY A 526 19.12 -5.92 -3.73
CA GLY A 526 18.86 -7.08 -4.60
C GLY A 526 18.40 -6.68 -6.00
N LEU A 527 17.49 -5.71 -6.11
CA LEU A 527 16.99 -5.21 -7.40
C LEU A 527 18.07 -4.46 -8.19
N TYR A 528 18.84 -3.58 -7.53
CA TYR A 528 19.96 -2.89 -8.19
C TYR A 528 21.08 -3.85 -8.59
N SER A 529 21.28 -4.94 -7.87
CA SER A 529 22.23 -5.98 -8.26
C SER A 529 21.73 -6.73 -9.50
N ALA A 530 20.43 -7.00 -9.59
CA ALA A 530 19.80 -7.59 -10.77
C ALA A 530 19.90 -6.66 -11.99
N ASP A 531 19.66 -5.35 -11.85
CA ASP A 531 19.89 -4.33 -12.90
C ASP A 531 21.33 -4.36 -13.42
N LYS A 532 22.31 -4.37 -12.52
CA LYS A 532 23.74 -4.45 -12.89
C LYS A 532 24.14 -5.74 -13.60
N SER A 533 23.42 -6.82 -13.38
CA SER A 533 23.69 -8.12 -14.01
C SER A 533 23.13 -8.24 -15.42
N ARG A 534 22.25 -7.31 -15.84
CA ARG A 534 21.62 -7.32 -17.17
C ARG A 534 22.50 -6.64 -18.20
N ARG A 535 22.49 -7.18 -19.42
CA ARG A 535 23.15 -6.58 -20.58
C ARG A 535 22.45 -5.30 -21.04
N LEU A 536 21.12 -5.25 -20.93
CA LEU A 536 20.29 -4.10 -21.28
C LEU A 536 19.73 -3.48 -20.02
N GLN A 537 20.05 -2.20 -19.79
CA GLN A 537 19.71 -1.49 -18.55
C GLN A 537 18.75 -0.32 -18.77
N LYS A 538 18.55 0.09 -20.02
CA LYS A 538 17.67 1.21 -20.35
C LYS A 538 16.43 0.65 -21.03
N SER A 539 15.24 1.13 -20.64
CA SER A 539 13.99 0.63 -21.17
C SER A 539 13.93 0.76 -22.69
N GLN A 540 14.53 1.82 -23.28
CA GLN A 540 14.58 2.04 -24.73
C GLN A 540 15.39 0.99 -25.51
N ASP A 541 16.25 0.21 -24.84
CA ASP A 541 16.96 -0.89 -25.50
C ASP A 541 16.08 -2.15 -25.65
N ASN A 542 14.85 -2.13 -25.12
CA ASN A 542 13.93 -3.25 -25.19
C ASN A 542 13.29 -3.37 -26.59
N PHE A 543 13.98 -4.05 -27.50
CA PHE A 543 13.50 -4.28 -28.87
C PHE A 543 12.17 -5.06 -28.94
N MET A 544 11.84 -5.84 -27.91
CA MET A 544 10.57 -6.58 -27.86
C MET A 544 9.39 -5.67 -27.51
N VAL A 545 9.63 -4.63 -26.70
CA VAL A 545 8.66 -3.56 -26.46
C VAL A 545 8.43 -2.75 -27.73
N GLU A 546 9.50 -2.35 -28.43
CA GLU A 546 9.39 -1.63 -29.70
C GLU A 546 8.59 -2.43 -30.74
N LYS A 547 8.91 -3.71 -30.90
CA LYS A 547 8.16 -4.63 -31.76
C LYS A 547 6.69 -4.74 -31.35
N CYS A 548 6.40 -4.75 -30.05
CA CYS A 548 5.03 -4.79 -29.55
C CYS A 548 4.24 -3.53 -29.95
N TYR A 549 4.85 -2.34 -29.87
CA TYR A 549 4.25 -1.09 -30.36
C TYR A 549 4.00 -1.14 -31.88
N GLN A 550 4.99 -1.57 -32.66
CA GLN A 550 4.89 -1.72 -34.13
C GLN A 550 3.74 -2.65 -34.55
N GLU A 551 3.57 -3.77 -33.85
CA GLU A 551 2.57 -4.77 -34.22
C GLU A 551 1.17 -4.45 -33.70
N ASN A 552 1.01 -3.76 -32.56
CA ASN A 552 -0.26 -3.72 -31.82
C ASN A 552 -0.74 -2.33 -31.36
N PHE A 553 0.11 -1.31 -31.36
CA PHE A 553 -0.20 -0.01 -30.74
C PHE A 553 0.25 1.18 -31.60
N GLY A 554 -0.01 1.13 -32.91
CA GLY A 554 0.24 2.28 -33.81
C GLY A 554 1.71 2.65 -34.01
N GLY A 555 2.66 1.82 -33.58
CA GLY A 555 4.09 1.95 -33.88
C GLY A 555 4.93 2.83 -32.95
N HIS A 556 4.32 3.63 -32.07
CA HIS A 556 5.06 4.49 -31.15
C HIS A 556 4.26 4.78 -29.87
N PRO A 557 4.92 5.15 -28.76
CA PRO A 557 4.22 5.62 -27.56
C PRO A 557 3.43 6.90 -27.83
N GLY A 558 2.30 7.06 -27.15
CA GLY A 558 1.37 8.18 -27.35
C GLY A 558 0.56 8.14 -28.65
N SER A 559 0.59 7.04 -29.41
CA SER A 559 -0.33 6.82 -30.54
C SER A 559 -1.78 6.74 -30.05
N HIS A 560 -2.75 6.85 -30.97
CA HIS A 560 -4.17 6.74 -30.61
C HIS A 560 -4.48 5.38 -29.95
N GLU A 561 -4.00 4.29 -30.56
CA GLU A 561 -4.18 2.92 -30.07
C GLU A 561 -3.50 2.69 -28.72
N ALA A 562 -2.28 3.21 -28.56
CA ALA A 562 -1.58 3.14 -27.27
C ALA A 562 -2.32 3.94 -26.20
N HIS A 563 -2.80 5.14 -26.52
CA HIS A 563 -3.53 5.98 -25.58
C HIS A 563 -4.84 5.32 -25.12
N GLU A 564 -5.62 4.75 -26.04
CA GLU A 564 -6.85 4.03 -25.70
C GLU A 564 -6.58 2.80 -24.81
N ALA A 565 -5.54 2.02 -25.13
CA ALA A 565 -5.26 0.76 -24.47
C ALA A 565 -4.44 0.89 -23.18
N LEU A 566 -3.53 1.87 -23.09
CA LEU A 566 -2.47 1.95 -22.09
C LEU A 566 -2.58 3.19 -21.18
N HIS A 567 -3.52 4.11 -21.44
CA HIS A 567 -3.78 5.26 -20.58
C HIS A 567 -5.12 5.15 -19.87
N THR A 568 -5.32 5.97 -18.85
CA THR A 568 -6.50 5.99 -17.99
C THR A 568 -6.82 7.41 -17.55
N ARG A 569 -7.95 7.54 -16.86
CA ARG A 569 -8.42 8.79 -16.25
C ARG A 569 -8.70 8.55 -14.77
N TYR A 570 -8.67 9.63 -14.00
CA TYR A 570 -8.91 9.62 -12.56
C TYR A 570 -10.24 10.29 -12.26
N GLN A 571 -10.83 9.92 -11.13
CA GLN A 571 -12.11 10.47 -10.70
C GLN A 571 -11.97 11.12 -9.33
N ASN A 572 -12.69 12.23 -9.12
CA ASN A 572 -12.80 12.84 -7.81
C ASN A 572 -13.55 11.88 -6.86
N ARG A 573 -12.87 11.44 -5.80
CA ARG A 573 -13.45 10.63 -4.72
C ARG A 573 -13.44 11.39 -3.40
N CYS A 574 -13.21 12.71 -3.43
CA CYS A 574 -13.25 13.52 -2.24
C CYS A 574 -14.65 13.45 -1.65
N GLN A 575 -14.77 13.12 -0.37
CA GLN A 575 -16.07 13.16 0.32
C GLN A 575 -17.14 12.17 -0.15
N ILE A 576 -16.82 11.27 -1.09
CA ILE A 576 -17.60 10.06 -1.33
C ILE A 576 -17.26 9.08 -0.20
N PHE A 577 -18.02 9.14 0.89
CA PHE A 577 -17.86 8.27 2.06
C PHE A 577 -19.12 7.45 2.31
N ASP A 578 -18.96 6.21 2.76
CA ASP A 578 -20.06 5.36 3.25
C ASP A 578 -20.17 5.40 4.78
N ALA A 579 -19.20 6.03 5.44
CA ALA A 579 -19.25 6.47 6.83
C ALA A 579 -20.28 7.61 7.00
N ARG A 580 -21.53 7.19 6.93
CA ARG A 580 -22.72 8.02 6.96
C ARG A 580 -23.44 7.82 8.28
N GLN A 581 -23.85 8.92 8.89
CA GLN A 581 -24.84 8.91 9.95
C GLN A 581 -26.19 9.19 9.33
N ASN A 582 -27.13 8.27 9.49
CA ASN A 582 -28.49 8.50 9.02
C ASN A 582 -29.13 9.65 9.82
N VAL A 583 -29.71 10.60 9.09
CA VAL A 583 -30.39 11.79 9.63
C VAL A 583 -31.89 11.67 9.43
N LEU A 584 -32.31 11.15 8.28
CA LEU A 584 -33.69 10.88 7.94
C LEU A 584 -33.75 9.55 7.17
N SER A 585 -34.65 8.66 7.60
CA SER A 585 -34.99 7.45 6.87
C SER A 585 -36.46 7.46 6.52
N GLY A 586 -36.76 7.39 5.22
CA GLY A 586 -38.12 7.24 4.73
C GLY A 586 -38.67 5.82 4.95
N SER A 587 -39.99 5.68 4.97
CA SER A 587 -40.67 4.37 5.10
C SER A 587 -41.05 3.71 3.76
N ALA A 588 -40.84 4.37 2.61
CA ALA A 588 -41.17 3.78 1.30
C ALA A 588 -40.28 2.58 0.95
N GLU A 589 -40.80 1.70 0.08
CA GLU A 589 -40.08 0.50 -0.38
C GLU A 589 -38.88 0.85 -1.27
N LYS A 590 -39.04 1.85 -2.15
CA LYS A 590 -37.94 2.46 -2.92
C LYS A 590 -37.67 3.85 -2.40
N LYS A 591 -36.40 4.14 -2.14
CA LYS A 591 -35.96 5.40 -1.56
C LYS A 591 -34.78 5.95 -2.33
N LEU A 592 -34.79 7.25 -2.56
CA LEU A 592 -33.67 7.96 -3.17
C LEU A 592 -32.60 8.21 -2.11
N PRO A 593 -31.38 7.66 -2.23
CA PRO A 593 -30.31 7.94 -1.29
C PRO A 593 -29.75 9.33 -1.53
N ILE A 594 -29.68 10.14 -0.48
CA ILE A 594 -29.12 11.49 -0.48
C ILE A 594 -28.04 11.52 0.60
N CYS A 595 -26.85 11.99 0.28
CA CYS A 595 -25.79 12.19 1.26
C CYS A 595 -25.26 13.61 1.20
N VAL A 596 -25.17 14.27 2.36
CA VAL A 596 -24.63 15.63 2.51
C VAL A 596 -23.33 15.55 3.28
N THR A 597 -22.28 16.18 2.76
CA THR A 597 -21.00 16.19 3.47
C THR A 597 -20.89 17.32 4.48
N ILE A 598 -20.51 16.97 5.71
CA ILE A 598 -20.24 17.88 6.81
C ILE A 598 -18.74 17.92 7.10
N CYS A 599 -18.14 19.10 6.93
CA CYS A 599 -16.78 19.38 7.38
C CYS A 599 -16.74 19.61 8.91
N THR A 600 -16.00 18.75 9.60
CA THR A 600 -15.82 18.80 11.06
C THR A 600 -14.79 19.83 11.53
N GLN A 601 -13.94 20.34 10.64
CA GLN A 601 -12.92 21.35 10.97
C GLN A 601 -13.42 22.79 10.81
N GLN A 602 -14.66 22.99 10.37
CA GLN A 602 -15.25 24.31 10.16
C GLN A 602 -16.34 24.59 11.20
N LYS A 603 -16.26 25.75 11.84
CA LYS A 603 -17.24 26.19 12.85
C LYS A 603 -18.63 26.44 12.27
N ASP A 604 -18.70 26.86 11.00
CA ASP A 604 -19.93 27.19 10.27
C ASP A 604 -19.96 26.44 8.92
N CYS A 605 -19.82 25.11 8.96
CA CYS A 605 -19.79 24.28 7.75
C CYS A 605 -21.07 24.46 6.91
N ASN A 606 -20.93 24.86 5.64
CA ASN A 606 -22.08 25.02 4.72
C ASN A 606 -22.88 23.73 4.58
N GLY A 607 -22.22 22.58 4.64
CA GLY A 607 -22.91 21.27 4.63
C GLY A 607 -23.90 21.07 5.79
N GLN A 608 -23.67 21.67 6.96
CA GLN A 608 -24.63 21.57 8.07
C GLN A 608 -25.90 22.38 7.79
N LYS A 609 -25.73 23.59 7.24
CA LYS A 609 -26.85 24.44 6.81
C LYS A 609 -27.64 23.76 5.70
N LEU A 610 -26.92 23.26 4.68
CA LEU A 610 -27.49 22.56 3.55
C LEU A 610 -28.28 21.31 3.96
N LEU A 611 -27.74 20.51 4.89
CA LEU A 611 -28.44 19.35 5.43
C LEU A 611 -29.76 19.75 6.09
N SER A 612 -29.75 20.81 6.91
CA SER A 612 -30.96 21.32 7.55
C SER A 612 -31.98 21.82 6.52
N GLU A 613 -31.53 22.54 5.51
CA GLU A 613 -32.38 23.06 4.43
C GLU A 613 -32.99 21.95 3.58
N LEU A 614 -32.21 20.92 3.24
CA LEU A 614 -32.69 19.74 2.49
C LEU A 614 -33.72 18.93 3.27
N VAL A 615 -33.48 18.68 4.56
CA VAL A 615 -34.46 18.02 5.43
C VAL A 615 -35.75 18.86 5.51
N GLY A 616 -35.63 20.19 5.59
CA GLY A 616 -36.77 21.11 5.53
C GLY A 616 -37.52 21.02 4.20
N PHE A 617 -36.82 21.05 3.08
CA PHE A 617 -37.37 20.97 1.72
C PHE A 617 -38.16 19.68 1.50
N VAL A 618 -37.57 18.53 1.85
CA VAL A 618 -38.16 17.21 1.68
C VAL A 618 -39.44 17.06 2.52
N LYS A 619 -39.45 17.59 3.74
CA LYS A 619 -40.65 17.62 4.59
C LYS A 619 -41.72 18.56 4.05
N ALA A 620 -41.35 19.76 3.61
CA ALA A 620 -42.28 20.75 3.06
C ALA A 620 -42.96 20.26 1.77
N ASN A 621 -42.27 19.47 0.96
CA ASN A 621 -42.80 18.89 -0.28
C ASN A 621 -43.47 17.51 -0.08
N GLY A 622 -43.58 17.01 1.16
CA GLY A 622 -44.26 15.74 1.45
C GLY A 622 -43.56 14.49 0.91
N VAL A 623 -42.27 14.56 0.59
CA VAL A 623 -41.49 13.46 -0.02
C VAL A 623 -40.53 12.79 0.97
N ALA A 624 -40.64 13.06 2.27
CA ALA A 624 -39.79 12.49 3.32
C ALA A 624 -39.80 10.97 3.36
N GLU A 625 -40.94 10.35 3.05
CA GLU A 625 -41.04 8.90 3.05
C GLU A 625 -40.29 8.23 1.90
N MET A 626 -39.96 8.97 0.84
CA MET A 626 -39.36 8.47 -0.41
C MET A 626 -37.85 8.69 -0.50
N VAL A 627 -37.20 9.17 0.56
CA VAL A 627 -35.76 9.47 0.55
C VAL A 627 -35.07 8.94 1.81
N ASP A 628 -33.80 8.63 1.69
CA ASP A 628 -32.90 8.44 2.83
C ASP A 628 -31.87 9.57 2.81
N ILE A 629 -31.81 10.39 3.86
CA ILE A 629 -30.83 11.48 3.98
C ILE A 629 -29.79 11.11 5.03
N ASP A 630 -28.55 11.07 4.57
CA ASP A 630 -27.37 10.74 5.34
C ASP A 630 -26.43 11.94 5.48
N ALA A 631 -25.77 12.06 6.63
CA ALA A 631 -24.65 12.97 6.84
C ALA A 631 -23.33 12.22 6.77
N ALA A 632 -22.45 12.57 5.83
CA ALA A 632 -21.08 12.08 5.78
C ALA A 632 -20.15 13.08 6.46
N PHE A 633 -19.25 12.62 7.33
CA PHE A 633 -18.33 13.53 8.03
C PHE A 633 -16.97 13.53 7.37
N SER A 634 -16.52 14.72 6.94
CA SER A 634 -15.17 14.94 6.45
C SER A 634 -14.33 15.66 7.49
N SER A 635 -13.08 15.24 7.62
CA SER A 635 -12.05 16.01 8.30
C SER A 635 -11.38 17.06 7.39
N ARG A 636 -11.70 17.09 6.09
CA ARG A 636 -11.11 18.04 5.14
C ARG A 636 -11.87 19.38 5.17
N PRO A 637 -11.20 20.54 5.25
CA PRO A 637 -11.85 21.83 5.02
C PRO A 637 -12.48 21.87 3.62
N GLN A 638 -13.62 22.55 3.48
CA GLN A 638 -14.24 22.75 2.16
C GLN A 638 -13.32 23.62 1.29
N VAL A 639 -12.93 23.10 0.13
CA VAL A 639 -12.14 23.78 -0.92
C VAL A 639 -12.83 23.58 -2.27
N GLU A 640 -12.48 24.36 -3.28
CA GLU A 640 -12.98 24.23 -4.66
C GLU A 640 -12.86 22.77 -5.17
N GLY A 641 -13.91 22.25 -5.80
CA GLY A 641 -14.01 20.85 -6.25
C GLY A 641 -14.25 19.81 -5.14
N THR A 642 -14.71 20.23 -3.96
CA THR A 642 -15.13 19.32 -2.88
C THR A 642 -16.59 18.90 -3.05
N ILE A 643 -16.85 17.59 -3.05
CA ILE A 643 -18.20 17.02 -3.21
C ILE A 643 -19.08 17.40 -2.01
N GLY A 644 -20.11 18.19 -2.27
CA GLY A 644 -21.04 18.68 -1.26
C GLY A 644 -22.21 17.75 -1.00
N VAL A 645 -22.78 17.19 -2.08
CA VAL A 645 -23.98 16.35 -2.02
C VAL A 645 -23.93 15.25 -3.07
N THR A 646 -24.40 14.05 -2.72
CA THR A 646 -24.73 12.99 -3.68
C THR A 646 -26.23 12.68 -3.63
N ILE A 647 -26.90 12.58 -4.79
CA ILE A 647 -28.32 12.23 -4.95
C ILE A 647 -28.41 11.05 -5.92
N GLY A 648 -28.65 9.83 -5.41
CA GLY A 648 -28.51 8.63 -6.24
C GLY A 648 -27.08 8.53 -6.78
N ASP A 649 -26.94 8.44 -8.10
CA ASP A 649 -25.66 8.43 -8.81
C ASP A 649 -25.13 9.83 -9.15
N LEU A 650 -25.92 10.88 -8.92
CA LEU A 650 -25.52 12.26 -9.17
C LEU A 650 -24.61 12.75 -8.05
N VAL A 651 -23.43 13.25 -8.42
CA VAL A 651 -22.44 13.82 -7.51
C VAL A 651 -22.31 15.31 -7.82
N LEU A 652 -22.50 16.17 -6.82
CA LEU A 652 -22.47 17.62 -6.96
C LEU A 652 -21.42 18.23 -6.04
N ASP A 653 -20.61 19.13 -6.58
CA ASP A 653 -19.65 19.91 -5.83
C ASP A 653 -20.37 20.99 -5.00
N MET A 654 -19.76 21.39 -3.87
CA MET A 654 -20.34 22.37 -2.95
C MET A 654 -20.72 23.70 -3.60
N GLU A 655 -20.04 24.08 -4.69
CA GLU A 655 -20.28 25.33 -5.43
C GLU A 655 -21.59 25.29 -6.24
N ASP A 656 -22.04 24.10 -6.62
CA ASP A 656 -23.27 23.87 -7.38
C ASP A 656 -24.47 23.52 -6.47
N CYS A 657 -24.26 23.49 -5.15
CA CYS A 657 -25.23 23.04 -4.17
C CYS A 657 -26.11 24.19 -3.66
N SER A 658 -27.16 24.54 -4.43
CA SER A 658 -28.29 25.34 -3.92
C SER A 658 -29.49 24.45 -3.60
N VAL A 659 -30.31 24.83 -2.61
CA VAL A 659 -31.52 24.08 -2.23
C VAL A 659 -32.50 23.95 -3.41
N GLU A 660 -32.57 24.96 -4.27
CA GLU A 660 -33.42 24.98 -5.45
C GLU A 660 -32.94 23.97 -6.51
N THR A 661 -31.64 23.97 -6.80
CA THR A 661 -31.01 23.01 -7.72
C THR A 661 -31.17 21.59 -7.22
N LEU A 662 -30.83 21.36 -5.95
CA LEU A 662 -30.90 20.04 -5.32
C LEU A 662 -32.33 19.55 -5.18
N GLY A 663 -33.26 20.43 -4.81
CA GLY A 663 -34.67 20.12 -4.69
C GLY A 663 -35.26 19.61 -6.01
N LYS A 664 -34.88 20.23 -7.14
CA LYS A 664 -35.25 19.73 -8.47
C LYS A 664 -34.67 18.35 -8.74
N SER A 665 -33.37 18.14 -8.50
CA SER A 665 -32.73 16.83 -8.67
C SER A 665 -33.35 15.73 -7.80
N ILE A 666 -33.76 16.05 -6.57
CA ILE A 666 -34.45 15.12 -5.68
C ILE A 666 -35.81 14.75 -6.25
N LEU A 667 -36.61 15.73 -6.66
CA LEU A 667 -37.93 15.48 -7.24
C LEU A 667 -37.85 14.67 -8.54
N ASP A 668 -36.85 14.95 -9.39
CA ASP A 668 -36.65 14.21 -10.63
C ASP A 668 -36.10 12.80 -10.37
N GLY A 669 -35.22 12.62 -9.37
CA GLY A 669 -34.76 11.31 -8.92
C GLY A 669 -35.89 10.45 -8.35
N ILE A 670 -36.80 11.04 -7.57
CA ILE A 670 -37.99 10.34 -7.05
C ILE A 670 -38.91 9.90 -8.19
N LYS A 671 -39.12 10.73 -9.21
CA LYS A 671 -39.93 10.35 -10.39
C LYS A 671 -39.31 9.19 -11.19
N ALA A 672 -37.99 8.99 -11.10
CA ALA A 672 -37.29 7.93 -11.82
C ALA A 672 -37.31 6.58 -11.08
N LEU A 673 -37.65 6.56 -9.78
CA LEU A 673 -37.80 5.35 -8.96
C LEU A 673 -39.14 4.65 -9.19
#